data_AF-A0A2V8ZEY0-F1
#
_entry.id   AF-A0A2V8ZEY0-F1
#
_cell.length_a   1.000
_cell.length_b   1.000
_cell.length_c   1.000
_cell.angle_alpha   90.00
_cell.angle_beta   90.00
_cell.angle_gamma   90.00
#
_symmetry.space_group_name_H-M   'P 1'
#
loop_
_entity.id
_entity.type
_entity.pdbx_description
1 polymer ?
#
loop_
_entity_poly.entity_id
_entity_poly.type
_entity_poly.pdbx_seq_one_letter_code
_entity_poly.pdbx_strand_id
1 'polypeptide(L)'
;VWFGIKLTLQGQTRWRGAILLGLLVAALLFLQGLNEWPLWGASYDTRVSYSTFLAGKVGSALLFAALSALTITLVLPAAEPLYRSSWPERLRLSKTFTLRGLRSKEFFSASVVGLSLAAVHIGYVVGFYVLANWLGAWAPQEVNYQESVNTLFPWISGAAIGLLAATNEEFTFRLFAIPFFEKFTKSRWLAVIVPAFLWSFLHSNYPQEPAYVRGIEIGLIGIVAGMVMLRWGILATLIWHYTVDASLVGLFLLRSNSLYFKVSGAVVAAAAFAPLLFAGISCLARGGFEADQDLRNSAAPPPNLDLALAPSSAASAASTPRYDALPVRMIAFLAGCLLLGALMAWRLKPESIGDYLKLSINAKTARAKADQILRGRGLDPNSYKCAVIFADIVDPVTNEFLRERLGIARVNEIYDKQVPGAVWQARYFRDSQPEEYAVKLKPDGSLFALQHKLAEDAAGASLKKEEAVARAGKYLREEKKMDLNQWTLVETDSETRPHRVDHLLTWQQNTPLDSNAPRQAEAGGQAYVRVRVAVLGDEVTDYRRSYFRRSGSADEDEPASEGFSTFIKIPDDWRRKQEETTLPRESLTFGPIVLLGGLGLAVLIIFFKNLRSGAARGIPWKRLSLWSAWGLASFYLVFVLGNRIANFLNAYNTAIPYKTTLGVLGITALLGGPFSFGFLVLLFGVGCYYARLAFGEERLTRWAGMPAAYYRDALWIGLGGSAGLLGLERLLATAAMHWPTVHRYFEASFGQDFDAILPAASILGSTLLSGLRMTAYVVIIASFIAAKIKPTWLRVSLFLVGALAVVGESWGSPADFAKQFLARLILLGVLVFGVRLVMRFNLLGCFLVIAGTSLVSGTAELLAQPDAFYRRNGYAILLVLVLLFAWPFAAWRLNAVNVGATAAGTGANP
;
A
#
# COMPACT_ATOMS: atom_id res chain seq x y z
N VAL A 1 -0.46 -14.64 13.34
CA VAL A 1 0.99 -14.36 13.53
C VAL A 1 1.46 -14.37 15.00
N TRP A 2 1.04 -13.43 15.87
CA TRP A 2 1.54 -13.33 17.25
C TRP A 2 1.41 -14.64 18.07
N PHE A 3 0.23 -15.28 18.02
CA PHE A 3 0.00 -16.61 18.61
C PHE A 3 1.01 -17.65 18.09
N GLY A 4 1.17 -17.73 16.76
CA GLY A 4 2.11 -18.65 16.13
C GLY A 4 3.55 -18.42 16.58
N ILE A 5 3.97 -17.15 16.71
CA ILE A 5 5.30 -16.81 17.26
C ILE A 5 5.44 -17.35 18.69
N LYS A 6 4.51 -17.01 19.59
CA LYS A 6 4.56 -17.43 21.01
C LYS A 6 4.61 -18.95 21.18
N LEU A 7 3.71 -19.66 20.51
CA LEU A 7 3.66 -21.12 20.53
C LEU A 7 4.93 -21.75 19.94
N THR A 8 5.55 -21.10 18.95
CA THR A 8 6.83 -21.57 18.41
C THR A 8 7.97 -21.40 19.42
N LEU A 9 8.05 -20.25 20.11
CA LEU A 9 9.06 -19.98 21.15
C LEU A 9 9.01 -21.05 22.26
N GLN A 10 7.80 -21.48 22.62
CA GLN A 10 7.50 -22.51 23.63
C GLN A 10 7.68 -23.95 23.14
N GLY A 11 8.03 -24.14 21.87
CA GLY A 11 8.24 -25.47 21.31
C GLY A 11 6.98 -26.22 20.89
N GLN A 12 5.81 -25.56 20.89
CA GLN A 12 4.50 -26.18 20.65
C GLN A 12 4.17 -26.39 19.17
N THR A 13 4.79 -25.63 18.26
CA THR A 13 4.52 -25.69 16.81
C THR A 13 5.78 -25.59 15.95
N ARG A 14 5.70 -26.01 14.68
CA ARG A 14 6.78 -25.95 13.68
C ARG A 14 6.26 -25.35 12.37
N TRP A 15 7.12 -24.59 11.69
CA TRP A 15 6.76 -23.88 10.45
C TRP A 15 6.97 -24.69 9.16
N ARG A 16 7.73 -25.81 9.21
CA ARG A 16 8.10 -26.57 7.99
C ARG A 16 6.89 -27.05 7.19
N GLY A 17 5.88 -27.62 7.86
CA GLY A 17 4.66 -28.09 7.19
C GLY A 17 3.88 -26.95 6.54
N ALA A 18 3.75 -25.83 7.25
CA ALA A 18 3.10 -24.62 6.74
C ALA A 18 3.79 -24.06 5.48
N ILE A 19 5.14 -24.01 5.49
CA ILE A 19 5.92 -23.54 4.34
C ILE A 19 5.76 -24.48 3.13
N LEU A 20 5.81 -25.80 3.32
CA LEU A 20 5.65 -26.76 2.22
C LEU A 20 4.26 -26.67 1.58
N LEU A 21 3.21 -26.53 2.41
CA LEU A 21 1.85 -26.34 1.92
C LEU A 21 1.69 -25.00 1.19
N GLY A 22 2.25 -23.92 1.74
CA GLY A 22 2.29 -22.63 1.07
C GLY A 22 2.97 -22.70 -0.30
N LEU A 23 4.11 -23.38 -0.41
CA LEU A 23 4.80 -23.57 -1.70
C LEU A 23 3.98 -24.38 -2.71
N LEU A 24 3.26 -25.41 -2.27
CA LEU A 24 2.34 -26.17 -3.13
C LEU A 24 1.23 -25.27 -3.69
N VAL A 25 0.61 -24.46 -2.83
CA VAL A 25 -0.44 -23.52 -3.25
C VAL A 25 0.13 -22.44 -4.17
N ALA A 26 1.32 -21.90 -3.87
CA ALA A 26 2.01 -20.96 -4.77
C ALA A 26 2.23 -21.56 -6.16
N ALA A 27 2.72 -22.80 -6.24
CA ALA A 27 2.98 -23.46 -7.51
C ALA A 27 1.69 -23.59 -8.35
N LEU A 28 0.58 -24.00 -7.73
CA LEU A 28 -0.70 -24.14 -8.41
C LEU A 28 -1.28 -22.79 -8.86
N LEU A 29 -1.20 -21.75 -8.02
CA LEU A 29 -1.65 -20.41 -8.37
C LEU A 29 -0.79 -19.77 -9.46
N PHE A 30 0.51 -20.03 -9.45
CA PHE A 30 1.40 -19.56 -10.51
C PHE A 30 1.06 -20.23 -11.85
N LEU A 31 0.85 -21.56 -11.84
CA LEU A 31 0.40 -22.28 -13.03
C LEU A 31 -0.98 -21.79 -13.51
N GLN A 32 -1.89 -21.46 -12.60
CA GLN A 32 -3.16 -20.84 -12.94
C GLN A 32 -2.98 -19.44 -13.55
N GLY A 33 -2.08 -18.61 -13.00
CA GLY A 33 -1.77 -17.32 -13.61
C GLY A 33 -1.22 -17.47 -15.03
N LEU A 34 -0.32 -18.44 -15.27
CA LEU A 34 0.16 -18.75 -16.62
C LEU A 34 -0.94 -19.29 -17.54
N ASN A 35 -1.96 -19.95 -16.98
CA ASN A 35 -3.11 -20.47 -17.72
C ASN A 35 -3.98 -19.35 -18.33
N GLU A 36 -3.92 -18.14 -17.77
CA GLU A 36 -4.58 -16.92 -18.28
C GLU A 36 -3.85 -16.27 -19.46
N TRP A 37 -2.78 -16.89 -19.97
CA TRP A 37 -2.01 -16.36 -21.11
C TRP A 37 -2.87 -15.87 -22.29
N PRO A 38 -3.92 -16.59 -22.76
CA PRO A 38 -4.72 -16.12 -23.89
C PRO A 38 -5.47 -14.81 -23.60
N LEU A 39 -5.83 -14.57 -22.33
CA LEU A 39 -6.51 -13.35 -21.88
C LEU A 39 -5.57 -12.15 -21.84
N TRP A 40 -4.27 -12.39 -21.59
CA TRP A 40 -3.31 -11.31 -21.50
C TRP A 40 -3.25 -10.51 -22.80
N GLY A 41 -3.25 -11.17 -23.96
CA GLY A 41 -3.19 -10.51 -25.27
C GLY A 41 -4.27 -9.46 -25.50
N ALA A 42 -5.49 -9.67 -24.96
CA ALA A 42 -6.59 -8.71 -25.07
C ALA A 42 -6.36 -7.41 -24.27
N SER A 43 -5.44 -7.44 -23.30
CA SER A 43 -5.09 -6.32 -22.41
C SER A 43 -3.71 -5.70 -22.71
N TYR A 44 -3.16 -5.91 -23.90
CA TYR A 44 -1.82 -5.45 -24.25
C TYR A 44 -1.79 -3.95 -24.58
N ASP A 45 -1.16 -3.16 -23.69
CA ASP A 45 -0.83 -1.75 -23.97
C ASP A 45 0.31 -1.69 -25.00
N THR A 46 0.03 -1.09 -26.16
CA THR A 46 0.97 -1.01 -27.28
C THR A 46 2.11 -0.01 -27.07
N ARG A 47 2.08 0.80 -26.00
CA ARG A 47 3.23 1.63 -25.56
C ARG A 47 4.36 0.79 -24.93
N VAL A 48 4.07 -0.44 -24.55
CA VAL A 48 5.01 -1.33 -23.85
C VAL A 48 5.51 -2.38 -24.82
N SER A 49 6.81 -2.72 -24.81
CA SER A 49 7.28 -3.83 -25.66
C SER A 49 6.61 -5.15 -25.27
N TYR A 50 6.26 -6.01 -26.22
CA TYR A 50 5.55 -7.27 -25.93
C TYR A 50 6.29 -8.16 -24.90
N SER A 51 7.62 -8.18 -24.96
CA SER A 51 8.47 -8.87 -23.98
C SER A 51 8.34 -8.32 -22.55
N THR A 52 8.24 -7.00 -22.42
CA THR A 52 8.02 -6.31 -21.15
C THR A 52 6.65 -6.61 -20.59
N PHE A 53 5.63 -6.46 -21.44
CA PHE A 53 4.26 -6.78 -21.09
C PHE A 53 4.15 -8.21 -20.54
N LEU A 54 4.74 -9.16 -21.25
CA LEU A 54 4.73 -10.55 -20.85
C LEU A 54 5.49 -10.80 -19.53
N ALA A 55 6.67 -10.22 -19.37
CA ALA A 55 7.44 -10.32 -18.13
C ALA A 55 6.67 -9.73 -16.94
N GLY A 56 5.96 -8.61 -17.14
CA GLY A 56 5.08 -7.99 -16.15
C GLY A 56 3.94 -8.92 -15.73
N LYS A 57 3.26 -9.56 -16.68
CA LYS A 57 2.21 -10.54 -16.38
C LYS A 57 2.74 -11.75 -15.61
N VAL A 58 3.84 -12.36 -16.04
CA VAL A 58 4.49 -13.48 -15.33
C VAL A 58 4.94 -13.05 -13.92
N GLY A 59 5.54 -11.87 -13.79
CA GLY A 59 5.94 -11.31 -12.50
C GLY A 59 4.76 -11.08 -11.55
N SER A 60 3.65 -10.56 -12.07
CA SER A 60 2.42 -10.36 -11.29
C SER A 60 1.80 -11.67 -10.82
N ALA A 61 1.77 -12.71 -11.67
CA ALA A 61 1.31 -14.04 -11.32
C ALA A 61 2.18 -14.67 -10.22
N LEU A 62 3.52 -14.54 -10.32
CA LEU A 62 4.45 -15.03 -9.31
C LEU A 62 4.27 -14.30 -7.97
N LEU A 63 4.11 -12.97 -8.00
CA LEU A 63 3.89 -12.16 -6.81
C LEU A 63 2.59 -12.55 -6.11
N PHE A 64 1.49 -12.67 -6.87
CA PHE A 64 0.19 -13.11 -6.35
C PHE A 64 0.27 -14.49 -5.71
N ALA A 65 0.93 -15.45 -6.37
CA ALA A 65 1.15 -16.79 -5.83
C ALA A 65 1.96 -16.78 -4.52
N ALA A 66 3.04 -15.99 -4.46
CA ALA A 66 3.90 -15.89 -3.29
C ALA A 66 3.19 -15.22 -2.10
N LEU A 67 2.44 -14.14 -2.33
CA LEU A 67 1.66 -13.45 -1.30
C LEU A 67 0.54 -14.35 -0.75
N SER A 68 -0.16 -15.08 -1.63
CA SER A 68 -1.20 -16.04 -1.23
C SER A 68 -0.64 -17.20 -0.41
N ALA A 69 0.54 -17.71 -0.77
CA ALA A 69 1.21 -18.73 0.03
C ALA A 69 1.65 -18.24 1.42
N LEU A 70 2.01 -16.96 1.52
CA LEU A 70 2.40 -16.35 2.79
C LEU A 70 1.22 -16.32 3.78
N THR A 71 0.00 -16.03 3.35
CA THR A 71 -1.17 -15.99 4.26
C THR A 71 -1.40 -17.36 4.92
N ILE A 72 -1.41 -18.43 4.13
CA ILE A 72 -1.53 -19.81 4.62
C ILE A 72 -0.40 -20.17 5.58
N THR A 73 0.84 -19.82 5.21
CA THR A 73 2.04 -20.12 6.00
C THR A 73 2.01 -19.43 7.37
N LEU A 74 1.42 -18.23 7.47
CA LEU A 74 1.36 -17.41 8.69
C LEU A 74 0.25 -17.83 9.68
N VAL A 75 -0.80 -18.50 9.20
CA VAL A 75 -1.95 -18.92 10.02
C VAL A 75 -1.69 -20.28 10.67
N LEU A 76 -1.22 -21.25 9.89
CA LEU A 76 -1.15 -22.65 10.32
C LEU A 76 -0.36 -22.90 11.62
N PRO A 77 0.80 -22.25 11.88
CA PRO A 77 1.55 -22.45 13.12
C PRO A 77 0.79 -22.05 14.38
N ALA A 78 -0.17 -21.12 14.28
CA ALA A 78 -1.06 -20.76 15.37
C ALA A 78 -2.27 -21.71 15.44
N ALA A 79 -2.81 -22.08 14.29
CA ALA A 79 -4.02 -22.89 14.16
C ALA A 79 -3.82 -24.35 14.61
N GLU A 80 -2.73 -25.00 14.19
CA GLU A 80 -2.49 -26.43 14.47
C GLU A 80 -2.45 -26.76 15.98
N PRO A 81 -1.71 -26.04 16.85
CA PRO A 81 -1.69 -26.36 18.28
C PRO A 81 -3.04 -26.12 18.95
N LEU A 82 -3.74 -25.06 18.56
CA LEU A 82 -5.09 -24.76 19.07
C LEU A 82 -6.07 -25.87 18.73
N TYR A 83 -6.04 -26.35 17.48
CA TYR A 83 -6.84 -27.49 17.03
C TYR A 83 -6.51 -28.77 17.82
N ARG A 84 -5.21 -29.08 17.98
CA ARG A 84 -4.75 -30.26 18.72
C ARG A 84 -5.24 -30.28 20.17
N SER A 85 -5.22 -29.12 20.83
CA SER A 85 -5.69 -28.99 22.22
C SER A 85 -7.21 -29.11 22.34
N SER A 86 -7.95 -28.62 21.35
CA SER A 86 -9.42 -28.53 21.43
C SER A 86 -10.09 -29.83 20.97
N TRP A 87 -9.45 -30.60 20.08
CA TRP A 87 -9.98 -31.86 19.56
C TRP A 87 -8.93 -32.99 19.57
N PRO A 88 -8.68 -33.61 20.74
CA PRO A 88 -7.67 -34.66 20.90
C PRO A 88 -7.97 -35.93 20.08
N GLU A 89 -9.25 -36.25 19.86
CA GLU A 89 -9.65 -37.48 19.15
C GLU A 89 -9.60 -37.38 17.61
N ARG A 90 -9.25 -36.22 17.05
CA ARG A 90 -9.19 -36.04 15.59
C ARG A 90 -7.83 -36.39 15.01
N LEU A 91 -7.80 -36.72 13.73
CA LEU A 91 -6.59 -36.88 12.96
C LEU A 91 -5.70 -35.64 13.06
N ARG A 92 -4.41 -35.89 13.29
CA ARG A 92 -3.40 -34.84 13.27
C ARG A 92 -3.10 -34.44 11.84
N LEU A 93 -3.17 -33.14 11.55
CA LEU A 93 -3.03 -32.60 10.20
C LEU A 93 -1.73 -33.04 9.50
N SER A 94 -0.61 -33.12 10.23
CA SER A 94 0.67 -33.59 9.69
C SER A 94 0.72 -35.09 9.35
N LYS A 95 -0.26 -35.87 9.78
CA LYS A 95 -0.40 -37.31 9.52
C LYS A 95 -1.54 -37.63 8.56
N THR A 96 -2.48 -36.73 8.37
CA THR A 96 -3.66 -36.90 7.51
C THR A 96 -3.29 -37.32 6.07
N PHE A 97 -2.31 -36.65 5.45
CA PHE A 97 -1.91 -36.92 4.06
C PHE A 97 -0.81 -38.00 3.92
N THR A 98 -0.53 -38.76 4.99
CA THR A 98 0.31 -39.96 4.87
C THR A 98 -0.52 -41.11 4.32
N LEU A 99 0.13 -42.12 3.72
CA LEU A 99 -0.59 -43.28 3.16
C LEU A 99 -1.50 -43.97 4.19
N ARG A 100 -1.05 -44.10 5.45
CA ARG A 100 -1.87 -44.63 6.56
C ARG A 100 -3.05 -43.71 6.89
N GLY A 101 -2.82 -42.39 6.91
CA GLY A 101 -3.85 -41.39 7.14
C GLY A 101 -4.96 -41.43 6.09
N LEU A 102 -4.60 -41.48 4.79
CA LEU A 102 -5.56 -41.59 3.67
C LEU A 102 -6.41 -42.87 3.72
N ARG A 103 -5.90 -43.92 4.39
CA ARG A 103 -6.56 -45.24 4.53
C ARG A 103 -7.31 -45.41 5.85
N SER A 104 -7.37 -44.37 6.67
CA SER A 104 -8.06 -44.39 7.96
C SER A 104 -9.56 -44.23 7.81
N LYS A 105 -10.32 -44.73 8.81
CA LYS A 105 -11.77 -44.56 8.87
C LYS A 105 -12.15 -43.08 9.01
N GLU A 106 -11.39 -42.30 9.78
CA GLU A 106 -11.67 -40.87 9.95
C GLU A 106 -11.52 -40.10 8.64
N PHE A 107 -10.48 -40.38 7.84
CA PHE A 107 -10.30 -39.75 6.53
C PHE A 107 -11.45 -40.07 5.56
N PHE A 108 -11.85 -41.35 5.50
CA PHE A 108 -13.01 -41.77 4.71
C PHE A 108 -14.29 -41.06 5.18
N SER A 109 -14.57 -41.07 6.48
CA SER A 109 -15.76 -40.43 7.05
C SER A 109 -15.78 -38.93 6.79
N ALA A 110 -14.65 -38.23 6.92
CA ALA A 110 -14.54 -36.81 6.62
C ALA A 110 -14.79 -36.53 5.13
N SER A 111 -14.32 -37.41 4.25
CA SER A 111 -14.54 -37.29 2.80
C SER A 111 -16.02 -37.46 2.43
N VAL A 112 -16.69 -38.46 3.00
CA VAL A 112 -18.15 -38.67 2.80
C VAL A 112 -18.95 -37.47 3.29
N VAL A 113 -18.65 -36.98 4.50
CA VAL A 113 -19.37 -35.85 5.10
C VAL A 113 -19.11 -34.56 4.34
N GLY A 114 -17.86 -34.29 3.94
CA GLY A 114 -17.50 -33.11 3.16
C GLY A 114 -18.20 -33.06 1.82
N LEU A 115 -18.20 -34.17 1.06
CA LEU A 115 -18.90 -34.28 -0.22
C LEU A 115 -20.42 -34.16 -0.06
N SER A 116 -20.98 -34.78 0.98
CA SER A 116 -22.42 -34.68 1.28
C SER A 116 -22.81 -33.25 1.65
N LEU A 117 -22.00 -32.57 2.46
CA LEU A 117 -22.21 -31.16 2.81
C LEU A 117 -22.09 -30.26 1.58
N ALA A 118 -21.25 -30.60 0.61
CA ALA A 118 -21.13 -29.82 -0.63
C ALA A 118 -22.41 -29.93 -1.47
N ALA A 119 -22.97 -31.12 -1.60
CA ALA A 119 -24.27 -31.32 -2.25
C ALA A 119 -25.39 -30.56 -1.53
N VAL A 120 -25.44 -30.63 -0.19
CA VAL A 120 -26.40 -29.87 0.63
C VAL A 120 -26.21 -28.36 0.47
N HIS A 121 -24.97 -27.88 0.44
CA HIS A 121 -24.67 -26.46 0.25
C HIS A 121 -25.17 -25.96 -1.10
N ILE A 122 -24.90 -26.68 -2.21
CA ILE A 122 -25.39 -26.31 -3.54
C ILE A 122 -26.93 -26.22 -3.55
N GLY A 123 -27.62 -27.20 -2.95
CA GLY A 123 -29.07 -27.16 -2.81
C GLY A 123 -29.56 -26.01 -1.92
N TYR A 124 -28.84 -25.72 -0.82
CA TYR A 124 -29.13 -24.61 0.08
C TYR A 124 -29.04 -23.27 -0.63
N VAL A 125 -28.03 -23.02 -1.46
CA VAL A 125 -27.90 -21.77 -2.23
C VAL A 125 -29.12 -21.54 -3.11
N VAL A 126 -29.56 -22.58 -3.84
CA VAL A 126 -30.76 -22.50 -4.69
C VAL A 126 -32.00 -22.17 -3.84
N GLY A 127 -32.23 -22.93 -2.77
CA GLY A 127 -33.39 -22.70 -1.89
C GLY A 127 -33.37 -21.32 -1.21
N PHE A 128 -32.20 -20.86 -0.77
CA PHE A 128 -32.02 -19.57 -0.14
C PHE A 128 -32.38 -18.43 -1.10
N TYR A 129 -31.88 -18.45 -2.34
CA TYR A 129 -32.17 -17.37 -3.29
C TYR A 129 -33.59 -17.43 -3.86
N VAL A 130 -34.22 -18.59 -3.95
CA VAL A 130 -35.66 -18.67 -4.25
C VAL A 130 -36.47 -17.93 -3.18
N LEU A 131 -36.17 -18.16 -1.90
CA LEU A 131 -36.82 -17.47 -0.79
C LEU A 131 -36.43 -15.99 -0.71
N ALA A 132 -35.15 -15.67 -0.87
CA ALA A 132 -34.65 -14.30 -0.79
C ALA A 132 -35.26 -13.43 -1.90
N ASN A 133 -35.38 -13.97 -3.13
CA ASN A 133 -36.07 -13.30 -4.23
C ASN A 133 -37.56 -13.08 -3.93
N TRP A 134 -38.23 -14.05 -3.30
CA TRP A 134 -39.60 -13.85 -2.81
C TRP A 134 -39.72 -12.74 -1.75
N LEU A 135 -38.69 -12.57 -0.91
CA LEU A 135 -38.58 -11.50 0.08
C LEU A 135 -38.05 -10.17 -0.49
N GLY A 136 -37.82 -10.08 -1.80
CA GLY A 136 -37.39 -8.85 -2.48
C GLY A 136 -35.87 -8.63 -2.56
N ALA A 137 -35.05 -9.63 -2.21
CA ALA A 137 -33.61 -9.58 -2.47
C ALA A 137 -33.31 -9.90 -3.93
N TRP A 138 -32.37 -9.19 -4.54
CA TRP A 138 -31.93 -9.42 -5.91
C TRP A 138 -30.52 -10.02 -5.93
N ALA A 139 -30.31 -10.98 -6.83
CA ALA A 139 -29.00 -11.54 -7.13
C ALA A 139 -28.87 -11.74 -8.64
N PRO A 140 -27.67 -11.58 -9.21
CA PRO A 140 -27.45 -11.82 -10.64
C PRO A 140 -27.75 -13.29 -10.98
N GLN A 141 -28.41 -13.50 -12.11
CA GLN A 141 -28.73 -14.84 -12.62
C GLN A 141 -27.51 -15.55 -13.23
N GLU A 142 -26.47 -14.79 -13.59
CA GLU A 142 -25.24 -15.31 -14.19
C GLU A 142 -24.03 -14.98 -13.32
N VAL A 143 -23.14 -15.96 -13.16
CA VAL A 143 -21.82 -15.76 -12.56
C VAL A 143 -20.81 -15.70 -13.70
N ASN A 144 -20.09 -14.58 -13.82
CA ASN A 144 -19.09 -14.36 -14.86
C ASN A 144 -17.89 -15.31 -14.71
N TYR A 145 -18.00 -16.54 -15.21
CA TYR A 145 -16.88 -17.48 -15.41
C TYR A 145 -16.37 -17.47 -16.86
N GLN A 146 -16.67 -16.40 -17.62
CA GLN A 146 -16.23 -16.24 -19.01
C GLN A 146 -14.71 -16.33 -19.15
N GLU A 147 -13.97 -15.81 -18.16
CA GLU A 147 -12.51 -15.90 -18.12
C GLU A 147 -12.00 -17.35 -18.06
N SER A 148 -12.69 -18.24 -17.33
CA SER A 148 -12.26 -19.64 -17.16
C SER A 148 -12.26 -20.44 -18.46
N VAL A 149 -13.19 -20.17 -19.39
CA VAL A 149 -13.25 -20.83 -20.70
C VAL A 149 -12.27 -20.26 -21.72
N ASN A 150 -11.73 -19.07 -21.45
CA ASN A 150 -10.71 -18.42 -22.27
C ASN A 150 -9.28 -18.81 -21.86
N THR A 151 -9.11 -19.84 -21.02
CA THR A 151 -7.81 -20.37 -20.59
C THR A 151 -7.39 -21.63 -21.35
N LEU A 152 -6.09 -21.96 -21.32
CA LEU A 152 -5.54 -23.14 -22.01
C LEU A 152 -5.94 -24.47 -21.35
N PHE A 153 -6.18 -24.46 -20.04
CA PHE A 153 -6.51 -25.62 -19.22
C PHE A 153 -7.60 -25.25 -18.20
N PRO A 154 -8.88 -25.19 -18.60
CA PRO A 154 -9.97 -24.72 -17.73
C PRO A 154 -10.12 -25.49 -16.41
N TRP A 155 -9.65 -26.72 -16.34
CA TRP A 155 -9.69 -27.54 -15.12
C TRP A 155 -8.71 -27.08 -14.03
N ILE A 156 -7.60 -26.40 -14.39
CA ILE A 156 -6.64 -25.86 -13.42
C ILE A 156 -7.31 -24.77 -12.57
N SER A 157 -8.16 -23.95 -13.18
CA SER A 157 -8.86 -22.85 -12.52
C SER A 157 -9.68 -23.36 -11.33
N GLY A 158 -10.51 -24.39 -11.53
CA GLY A 158 -11.32 -24.97 -10.45
C GLY A 158 -10.50 -25.58 -9.32
N ALA A 159 -9.41 -26.29 -9.66
CA ALA A 159 -8.54 -26.93 -8.67
C ALA A 159 -7.71 -25.91 -7.86
N ALA A 160 -7.12 -24.91 -8.52
CA ALA A 160 -6.26 -23.93 -7.88
C ALA A 160 -7.06 -22.95 -7.01
N ILE A 161 -8.20 -22.45 -7.51
CA ILE A 161 -9.08 -21.54 -6.77
C ILE A 161 -9.65 -22.25 -5.54
N GLY A 162 -10.25 -23.44 -5.72
CA GLY A 162 -10.84 -24.17 -4.61
C GLY A 162 -9.82 -24.58 -3.55
N LEU A 163 -8.59 -24.95 -3.94
CA LEU A 163 -7.56 -25.30 -2.97
C LEU A 163 -7.09 -24.08 -2.16
N LEU A 164 -6.88 -22.94 -2.82
CA LEU A 164 -6.50 -21.70 -2.16
C LEU A 164 -7.60 -21.27 -1.18
N ALA A 165 -8.83 -21.13 -1.66
CA ALA A 165 -9.97 -20.68 -0.87
C ALA A 165 -10.18 -21.58 0.34
N ALA A 166 -10.35 -22.89 0.12
CA ALA A 166 -10.53 -23.85 1.20
C ALA A 166 -9.39 -23.82 2.21
N THR A 167 -8.12 -23.83 1.77
CA THR A 167 -6.99 -23.87 2.70
C THR A 167 -6.89 -22.57 3.51
N ASN A 168 -6.96 -21.42 2.85
CA ASN A 168 -6.77 -20.13 3.49
C ASN A 168 -7.93 -19.81 4.46
N GLU A 169 -9.15 -20.08 4.05
CA GLU A 169 -10.36 -19.71 4.80
C GLU A 169 -10.70 -20.73 5.89
N GLU A 170 -10.57 -22.03 5.63
CA GLU A 170 -10.80 -23.04 6.66
C GLU A 170 -9.73 -22.97 7.76
N PHE A 171 -8.47 -22.69 7.41
CA PHE A 171 -7.44 -22.53 8.42
C PHE A 171 -7.65 -21.28 9.28
N THR A 172 -8.12 -20.19 8.67
CA THR A 172 -8.33 -18.93 9.38
C THR A 172 -9.58 -18.98 10.25
N PHE A 173 -10.73 -19.32 9.66
CA PHE A 173 -12.02 -19.18 10.32
C PHE A 173 -12.45 -20.41 11.12
N ARG A 174 -11.96 -21.61 10.79
CA ARG A 174 -12.32 -22.84 11.50
C ARG A 174 -11.18 -23.34 12.36
N LEU A 175 -10.03 -23.65 11.75
CA LEU A 175 -8.89 -24.24 12.45
C LEU A 175 -8.29 -23.31 13.51
N PHE A 176 -8.22 -22.00 13.23
CA PHE A 176 -7.71 -20.99 14.17
C PHE A 176 -8.82 -20.30 14.97
N ALA A 177 -9.80 -19.68 14.29
CA ALA A 177 -10.73 -18.78 14.96
C ALA A 177 -11.70 -19.51 15.91
N ILE A 178 -12.24 -20.68 15.56
CA ILE A 178 -13.16 -21.42 16.46
C ILE A 178 -12.47 -21.73 17.81
N PRO A 179 -11.30 -22.39 17.88
CA PRO A 179 -10.58 -22.57 19.15
C PRO A 179 -10.27 -21.28 19.89
N PHE A 180 -9.87 -20.25 19.14
CA PHE A 180 -9.48 -18.97 19.70
C PHE A 180 -10.66 -18.29 20.40
N PHE A 181 -11.81 -18.22 19.72
CA PHE A 181 -13.03 -17.66 20.29
C PHE A 181 -13.64 -18.56 21.37
N GLU A 182 -13.54 -19.89 21.28
CA GLU A 182 -13.97 -20.79 22.35
C GLU A 182 -13.18 -20.52 23.63
N LYS A 183 -11.86 -20.35 23.52
CA LYS A 183 -10.99 -20.02 24.65
C LYS A 183 -11.28 -18.62 25.22
N PHE A 184 -11.55 -17.64 24.36
CA PHE A 184 -11.75 -16.25 24.77
C PHE A 184 -13.15 -16.01 25.35
N THR A 185 -14.18 -16.48 24.66
CA THR A 185 -15.59 -16.26 25.04
C THR A 185 -16.12 -17.31 26.02
N LYS A 186 -15.43 -18.45 26.14
CA LYS A 186 -15.89 -19.65 26.88
C LYS A 186 -17.21 -20.22 26.38
N SER A 187 -17.67 -19.82 25.19
CA SER A 187 -18.93 -20.25 24.58
C SER A 187 -18.68 -20.91 23.24
N ARG A 188 -19.10 -22.18 23.11
CA ARG A 188 -19.03 -22.92 21.84
C ARG A 188 -19.91 -22.31 20.75
N TRP A 189 -21.07 -21.77 21.13
CA TRP A 189 -21.97 -21.12 20.20
C TRP A 189 -21.35 -19.87 19.59
N LEU A 190 -20.81 -18.97 20.43
CA LEU A 190 -20.13 -17.77 19.95
C LEU A 190 -18.87 -18.11 19.15
N ALA A 191 -18.16 -19.16 19.56
CA ALA A 191 -16.97 -19.65 18.86
C ALA A 191 -17.25 -20.13 17.44
N VAL A 192 -18.46 -20.61 17.14
CA VAL A 192 -18.86 -21.01 15.78
C VAL A 192 -19.50 -19.85 15.03
N ILE A 193 -20.42 -19.12 15.67
CA ILE A 193 -21.22 -18.07 15.02
C ILE A 193 -20.34 -16.88 14.61
N VAL A 194 -19.47 -16.40 15.49
CA VAL A 194 -18.67 -15.20 15.22
C VAL A 194 -17.72 -15.42 14.03
N PRO A 195 -16.90 -16.49 13.97
CA PRO A 195 -16.07 -16.74 12.79
C PRO A 195 -16.86 -16.99 11.51
N ALA A 196 -18.02 -17.65 11.58
CA ALA A 196 -18.87 -17.89 10.43
C ALA A 196 -19.35 -16.57 9.79
N PHE A 197 -19.79 -15.60 10.60
CA PHE A 197 -20.20 -14.30 10.09
C PHE A 197 -19.02 -13.39 9.72
N LEU A 198 -17.88 -13.49 10.42
CA LEU A 198 -16.66 -12.79 10.00
C LEU A 198 -16.20 -13.26 8.61
N TRP A 199 -16.28 -14.56 8.36
CA TRP A 199 -16.00 -15.14 7.05
C TRP A 199 -17.02 -14.72 5.99
N SER A 200 -18.31 -14.76 6.32
CA SER A 200 -19.37 -14.51 5.35
C SER A 200 -19.44 -13.06 4.89
N PHE A 201 -19.27 -12.09 5.79
CA PHE A 201 -19.31 -10.67 5.43
C PHE A 201 -18.08 -10.21 4.62
N LEU A 202 -17.02 -11.01 4.52
CA LEU A 202 -15.96 -10.77 3.53
C LEU A 202 -16.44 -10.94 2.08
N HIS A 203 -17.58 -11.60 1.89
CA HIS A 203 -18.20 -11.84 0.59
C HIS A 203 -19.37 -10.86 0.34
N SER A 204 -19.55 -9.82 1.13
CA SER A 204 -20.56 -8.79 0.87
C SER A 204 -20.19 -7.82 -0.27
N ASN A 205 -19.07 -8.05 -0.95
CA ASN A 205 -18.65 -7.32 -2.14
C ASN A 205 -19.22 -7.90 -3.45
N TYR A 206 -19.87 -9.06 -3.40
CA TYR A 206 -20.60 -9.61 -4.54
C TYR A 206 -21.87 -8.79 -4.81
N PRO A 207 -22.38 -8.78 -6.05
CA PRO A 207 -23.43 -7.84 -6.49
C PRO A 207 -24.84 -8.26 -6.05
N GLN A 208 -25.02 -8.81 -4.85
CA GLN A 208 -26.35 -9.06 -4.29
C GLN A 208 -26.90 -7.82 -3.60
N GLU A 209 -28.20 -7.59 -3.74
CA GLU A 209 -28.88 -6.46 -3.11
C GLU A 209 -30.04 -6.94 -2.21
N PRO A 210 -30.08 -6.51 -0.94
CA PRO A 210 -29.05 -5.76 -0.22
C PRO A 210 -27.75 -6.55 0.01
N ALA A 211 -26.59 -5.88 0.01
CA ALA A 211 -25.26 -6.50 0.14
C ALA A 211 -25.06 -7.42 1.36
N TYR A 212 -25.83 -7.22 2.45
CA TYR A 212 -25.77 -8.09 3.63
C TYR A 212 -26.39 -9.47 3.40
N VAL A 213 -27.23 -9.66 2.38
CA VAL A 213 -27.91 -10.92 2.09
C VAL A 213 -26.88 -12.03 1.84
N ARG A 214 -25.81 -11.72 1.09
CA ARG A 214 -24.70 -12.64 0.85
C ARG A 214 -23.97 -13.02 2.14
N GLY A 215 -23.80 -12.06 3.06
CA GLY A 215 -23.25 -12.29 4.39
C GLY A 215 -24.14 -13.19 5.26
N ILE A 216 -25.47 -13.08 5.14
CA ILE A 216 -26.40 -13.96 5.86
C ILE A 216 -26.36 -15.38 5.28
N GLU A 217 -26.47 -15.52 3.96
CA GLU A 217 -26.41 -16.79 3.25
C GLU A 217 -25.17 -17.60 3.64
N ILE A 218 -23.99 -17.02 3.40
CA ILE A 218 -22.71 -17.68 3.68
C ILE A 218 -22.52 -17.87 5.20
N GLY A 219 -23.08 -16.97 6.02
CA GLY A 219 -22.96 -17.04 7.47
C GLY A 219 -23.66 -18.26 8.05
N LEU A 220 -24.88 -18.55 7.57
CA LEU A 220 -25.66 -19.71 7.99
C LEU A 220 -24.98 -21.02 7.62
N ILE A 221 -24.50 -21.17 6.38
CA ILE A 221 -23.74 -22.37 6.00
C ILE A 221 -22.38 -22.43 6.72
N GLY A 222 -21.77 -21.28 7.03
CA GLY A 222 -20.57 -21.18 7.85
C GLY A 222 -20.77 -21.75 9.26
N ILE A 223 -21.94 -21.53 9.88
CA ILE A 223 -22.30 -22.15 11.17
C ILE A 223 -22.38 -23.67 11.02
N VAL A 224 -23.06 -24.16 9.98
CA VAL A 224 -23.16 -25.60 9.69
C VAL A 224 -21.77 -26.21 9.49
N ALA A 225 -20.91 -25.57 8.69
CA ALA A 225 -19.53 -25.98 8.50
C ALA A 225 -18.74 -25.99 9.82
N GLY A 226 -18.93 -24.98 10.68
CA GLY A 226 -18.34 -24.95 12.01
C GLY A 226 -18.80 -26.13 12.87
N MET A 227 -20.09 -26.45 12.90
CA MET A 227 -20.61 -27.64 13.60
C MET A 227 -20.04 -28.94 13.01
N VAL A 228 -19.90 -29.01 11.69
CA VAL A 228 -19.28 -30.15 11.01
C VAL A 228 -17.82 -30.30 11.40
N MET A 229 -17.07 -29.20 11.48
CA MET A 229 -15.68 -29.21 11.95
C MET A 229 -15.58 -29.74 13.39
N LEU A 230 -16.48 -29.35 14.30
CA LEU A 230 -16.50 -29.88 15.67
C LEU A 230 -16.71 -31.41 15.69
N ARG A 231 -17.57 -31.94 14.81
CA ARG A 231 -18.03 -33.34 14.85
C ARG A 231 -17.27 -34.30 13.92
N TRP A 232 -16.64 -33.83 12.85
CA TRP A 232 -15.89 -34.63 11.87
C TRP A 232 -14.48 -34.08 11.56
N GLY A 233 -14.07 -32.99 12.19
CA GLY A 233 -12.72 -32.43 12.07
C GLY A 233 -12.55 -31.50 10.86
N ILE A 234 -11.38 -30.84 10.80
CA ILE A 234 -11.07 -29.84 9.75
C ILE A 234 -11.06 -30.41 8.33
N LEU A 235 -10.76 -31.71 8.17
CA LEU A 235 -10.70 -32.34 6.86
C LEU A 235 -12.06 -32.34 6.15
N ALA A 236 -13.15 -32.53 6.91
CA ALA A 236 -14.49 -32.53 6.34
C ALA A 236 -14.85 -31.16 5.74
N THR A 237 -14.47 -30.07 6.41
CA THR A 237 -14.75 -28.72 5.89
C THR A 237 -13.79 -28.32 4.76
N LEU A 238 -12.53 -28.76 4.79
CA LEU A 238 -11.61 -28.57 3.65
C LEU A 238 -12.15 -29.23 2.38
N ILE A 239 -12.62 -30.49 2.48
CA ILE A 239 -13.18 -31.21 1.34
C ILE A 239 -14.47 -30.53 0.88
N TRP A 240 -15.38 -30.20 1.80
CA TRP A 240 -16.61 -29.47 1.49
C TRP A 240 -16.35 -28.18 0.70
N HIS A 241 -15.49 -27.32 1.24
CA HIS A 241 -15.22 -26.00 0.67
C HIS A 241 -14.56 -26.13 -0.70
N TYR A 242 -13.51 -26.95 -0.81
CA TYR A 242 -12.85 -27.26 -2.08
C TYR A 242 -13.86 -27.77 -3.11
N THR A 243 -14.72 -28.72 -2.72
CA THR A 243 -15.71 -29.32 -3.62
C THR A 243 -16.71 -28.27 -4.09
N VAL A 244 -17.19 -27.37 -3.24
CA VAL A 244 -18.15 -26.33 -3.65
C VAL A 244 -17.54 -25.45 -4.74
N ASP A 245 -16.35 -24.89 -4.51
CA ASP A 245 -15.68 -23.98 -5.45
C ASP A 245 -15.31 -24.68 -6.75
N ALA A 246 -14.72 -25.88 -6.66
CA ALA A 246 -14.40 -26.69 -7.82
C ALA A 246 -15.65 -27.05 -8.61
N SER A 247 -16.77 -27.37 -7.94
CA SER A 247 -18.01 -27.76 -8.61
C SER A 247 -18.68 -26.62 -9.34
N LEU A 248 -18.61 -25.38 -8.83
CA LEU A 248 -19.17 -24.21 -9.52
C LEU A 248 -18.49 -24.00 -10.89
N VAL A 249 -17.17 -24.14 -10.96
CA VAL A 249 -16.42 -24.10 -12.23
C VAL A 249 -16.68 -25.35 -13.08
N GLY A 250 -16.65 -26.54 -12.46
CA GLY A 250 -16.80 -27.81 -13.16
C GLY A 250 -18.18 -28.00 -13.82
N LEU A 251 -19.26 -27.61 -13.13
CA LEU A 251 -20.63 -27.69 -13.67
C LEU A 251 -20.82 -26.76 -14.86
N PHE A 252 -20.22 -25.57 -14.85
CA PHE A 252 -20.25 -24.65 -15.98
C PHE A 252 -19.60 -25.29 -17.23
N LEU A 253 -18.44 -25.93 -17.05
CA LEU A 253 -17.73 -26.62 -18.14
C LEU A 253 -18.51 -27.84 -18.66
N LEU A 254 -19.14 -28.62 -17.77
CA LEU A 254 -19.95 -29.79 -18.14
C LEU A 254 -21.20 -29.43 -18.95
N ARG A 255 -21.79 -28.25 -18.72
CA ARG A 255 -22.97 -27.76 -19.46
C ARG A 255 -22.63 -27.22 -20.85
N SER A 256 -21.36 -27.08 -21.20
CA SER A 256 -20.94 -26.63 -22.52
C SER A 256 -21.24 -27.66 -23.62
N ASN A 257 -21.43 -27.22 -24.87
CA ASN A 257 -21.57 -28.11 -26.02
C ASN A 257 -20.23 -28.69 -26.52
N SER A 258 -19.09 -28.16 -26.07
CA SER A 258 -17.76 -28.65 -26.47
C SER A 258 -17.33 -29.88 -25.66
N LEU A 259 -16.88 -30.93 -26.34
CA LEU A 259 -16.33 -32.13 -25.70
C LEU A 259 -15.13 -31.80 -24.81
N TYR A 260 -14.26 -30.88 -25.25
CA TYR A 260 -13.09 -30.45 -24.50
C TYR A 260 -13.48 -29.85 -23.13
N PHE A 261 -14.50 -28.99 -23.09
CA PHE A 261 -14.99 -28.42 -21.83
C PHE A 261 -15.71 -29.48 -20.98
N LYS A 262 -16.49 -30.38 -21.57
CA LYS A 262 -17.10 -31.50 -20.83
C LYS A 262 -16.05 -32.38 -20.14
N VAL A 263 -14.99 -32.76 -20.86
CA VAL A 263 -13.88 -33.54 -20.29
C VAL A 263 -13.19 -32.75 -19.18
N SER A 264 -12.91 -31.46 -19.39
CA SER A 264 -12.31 -30.60 -18.35
C SER A 264 -13.19 -30.53 -17.09
N GLY A 265 -14.50 -30.36 -17.23
CA GLY A 265 -15.43 -30.38 -16.11
C GLY A 265 -15.49 -31.74 -15.40
N ALA A 266 -15.42 -32.85 -16.15
CA ALA A 266 -15.33 -34.20 -15.58
C ALA A 266 -14.04 -34.43 -14.79
N VAL A 267 -12.91 -33.88 -15.23
CA VAL A 267 -11.63 -33.90 -14.50
C VAL A 267 -11.75 -33.15 -13.17
N VAL A 268 -12.38 -31.98 -13.17
CA VAL A 268 -12.62 -31.20 -11.93
C VAL A 268 -13.51 -31.98 -10.96
N ALA A 269 -14.58 -32.61 -11.46
CA ALA A 269 -15.43 -33.48 -10.64
C ALA A 269 -14.63 -34.68 -10.08
N ALA A 270 -13.84 -35.36 -10.91
CA ALA A 270 -13.01 -36.49 -10.48
C ALA A 270 -12.02 -36.08 -9.39
N ALA A 271 -11.42 -34.89 -9.49
CA ALA A 271 -10.52 -34.36 -8.46
C ALA A 271 -11.22 -34.15 -7.12
N ALA A 272 -12.48 -33.71 -7.11
CA ALA A 272 -13.28 -33.58 -5.88
C ALA A 272 -13.59 -34.94 -5.23
N PHE A 273 -13.86 -35.98 -6.01
CA PHE A 273 -14.15 -37.33 -5.49
C PHE A 273 -12.90 -38.16 -5.18
N ALA A 274 -11.72 -37.76 -5.66
CA ALA A 274 -10.47 -38.52 -5.53
C ALA A 274 -10.13 -38.94 -4.08
N PRO A 275 -10.26 -38.08 -3.05
CA PRO A 275 -10.02 -38.48 -1.66
C PRO A 275 -10.90 -39.65 -1.20
N LEU A 276 -12.20 -39.60 -1.54
CA LEU A 276 -13.16 -40.63 -1.18
C LEU A 276 -12.88 -41.93 -1.95
N LEU A 277 -12.67 -41.83 -3.26
CA LEU A 277 -12.41 -42.98 -4.12
C LEU A 277 -11.16 -43.73 -3.66
N PHE A 278 -10.06 -43.01 -3.35
CA PHE A 278 -8.84 -43.63 -2.86
C PHE A 278 -9.07 -44.38 -1.53
N ALA A 279 -9.71 -43.73 -0.55
CA ALA A 279 -9.97 -44.34 0.75
C ALA A 279 -10.92 -45.54 0.66
N GLY A 280 -11.97 -45.44 -0.17
CA GLY A 280 -12.94 -46.50 -0.43
C GLY A 280 -12.32 -47.71 -1.13
N ILE A 281 -11.62 -47.50 -2.25
CA ILE A 281 -10.93 -48.56 -3.00
C ILE A 281 -9.89 -49.23 -2.11
N SER A 282 -9.11 -48.45 -1.34
CA SER A 282 -8.13 -49.02 -0.43
C SER A 282 -8.76 -49.82 0.71
N CYS A 283 -9.95 -49.44 1.19
CA CYS A 283 -10.67 -50.21 2.20
C CYS A 283 -11.16 -51.55 1.62
N LEU A 284 -11.76 -51.52 0.42
CA LEU A 284 -12.24 -52.72 -0.27
C LEU A 284 -11.09 -53.68 -0.59
N ALA A 285 -9.99 -53.17 -1.15
CA ALA A 285 -8.83 -53.98 -1.49
C ALA A 285 -8.14 -54.63 -0.28
N ARG A 286 -8.31 -54.06 0.93
CA ARG A 286 -7.66 -54.55 2.17
C ARG A 286 -8.62 -55.23 3.14
N GLY A 287 -9.92 -55.25 2.86
CA GLY A 287 -10.95 -55.77 3.77
C GLY A 287 -11.18 -54.92 5.03
N GLY A 288 -10.75 -53.65 5.07
CA GLY A 288 -10.94 -52.78 6.23
C GLY A 288 -10.09 -51.50 6.24
N PHE A 289 -10.38 -50.62 7.19
CA PHE A 289 -9.62 -49.39 7.43
C PHE A 289 -8.38 -49.64 8.29
N GLU A 290 -7.35 -48.83 8.07
CA GLU A 290 -6.14 -48.88 8.89
C GLU A 290 -6.36 -48.22 10.26
N ALA A 291 -5.76 -48.78 11.31
CA ALA A 291 -5.83 -48.23 12.66
C ALA A 291 -5.19 -46.83 12.70
N ASP A 292 -5.89 -45.89 13.36
CA ASP A 292 -5.57 -44.47 13.36
C ASP A 292 -5.24 -43.87 14.73
N GLN A 293 -5.26 -44.68 15.80
CA GLN A 293 -5.06 -44.20 17.18
C GLN A 293 -3.73 -43.46 17.34
N ASP A 294 -2.66 -43.95 16.72
CA ASP A 294 -1.32 -43.32 16.72
C ASP A 294 -1.23 -42.06 15.82
N LEU A 295 -2.23 -41.84 14.96
CA LEU A 295 -2.32 -40.70 14.05
C LEU A 295 -3.17 -39.55 14.62
N ARG A 296 -3.89 -39.78 15.73
CA ARG A 296 -4.75 -38.78 16.38
C ARG A 296 -3.95 -37.67 17.08
N ASN A 297 -4.64 -36.58 17.40
CA ASN A 297 -4.06 -35.46 18.15
C ASN A 297 -3.63 -35.87 19.56
N SER A 298 -4.36 -36.79 20.21
CA SER A 298 -4.09 -37.37 21.53
C SER A 298 -2.83 -38.24 21.59
N ALA A 299 -2.38 -38.78 20.46
CA ALA A 299 -1.15 -39.58 20.38
C ALA A 299 0.15 -38.77 20.62
N ALA A 300 0.05 -37.47 20.89
CA ALA A 300 1.18 -36.66 21.35
C ALA A 300 0.70 -35.74 22.48
N PRO A 301 1.59 -35.33 23.40
CA PRO A 301 1.22 -34.48 24.52
C PRO A 301 0.46 -33.24 24.06
N PRO A 302 -0.60 -32.83 24.80
CA PRO A 302 -1.38 -31.66 24.48
C PRO A 302 -0.46 -30.43 24.52
N PRO A 303 -0.61 -29.49 23.55
CA PRO A 303 0.25 -28.34 23.53
C PRO A 303 -0.02 -27.41 24.70
N ASN A 304 1.02 -26.85 25.32
CA ASN A 304 0.87 -25.81 26.33
C ASN A 304 0.43 -24.51 25.65
N LEU A 305 -0.81 -24.09 25.92
CA LEU A 305 -1.40 -22.88 25.36
C LEU A 305 -1.34 -21.67 26.30
N ASP A 306 -0.65 -21.77 27.44
CA ASP A 306 -0.35 -20.60 28.26
C ASP A 306 0.60 -19.69 27.48
N LEU A 307 0.17 -18.49 27.14
CA LEU A 307 0.95 -17.54 26.35
C LEU A 307 1.90 -16.71 27.22
N ALA A 308 1.79 -16.83 28.55
CA ALA A 308 2.81 -16.36 29.46
C ALA A 308 4.08 -17.17 29.19
N LEU A 309 5.11 -16.50 28.70
CA LEU A 309 6.44 -17.10 28.73
C LEU A 309 6.82 -17.18 30.19
N ALA A 310 7.08 -18.39 30.71
CA ALA A 310 7.75 -18.54 31.99
C ALA A 310 8.97 -17.60 31.98
N PRO A 311 9.16 -16.76 33.03
CA PRO A 311 10.36 -15.95 33.11
C PRO A 311 11.55 -16.88 32.94
N SER A 312 12.41 -16.57 31.96
CA SER A 312 13.65 -17.32 31.78
C SER A 312 14.33 -17.40 33.16
N SER A 313 14.53 -18.60 33.70
CA SER A 313 15.31 -18.78 34.94
C SER A 313 16.76 -18.35 34.74
N ALA A 314 17.20 -18.20 33.49
CA ALA A 314 18.29 -17.32 33.11
C ALA A 314 17.76 -15.89 32.94
N ALA A 315 17.28 -15.28 34.03
CA ALA A 315 17.51 -13.87 34.21
C ALA A 315 19.02 -13.76 34.47
N SER A 316 19.80 -13.76 33.38
CA SER A 316 21.17 -13.28 33.45
C SER A 316 21.09 -11.96 34.22
N ALA A 317 21.78 -11.89 35.37
CA ALA A 317 21.92 -10.69 36.17
C ALA A 317 22.06 -9.52 35.19
N ALA A 318 21.11 -8.56 35.24
CA ALA A 318 20.92 -7.57 34.19
C ALA A 318 22.27 -6.96 33.79
N SER A 319 22.86 -7.43 32.69
CA SER A 319 24.16 -6.93 32.27
C SER A 319 23.97 -5.48 31.89
N THR A 320 24.79 -4.62 32.51
CA THR A 320 24.72 -3.18 32.28
C THR A 320 24.93 -2.94 30.78
N PRO A 321 24.03 -2.21 30.09
CA PRO A 321 24.16 -1.99 28.65
C PRO A 321 25.53 -1.38 28.35
N ARG A 322 26.36 -2.10 27.58
CA ARG A 322 27.71 -1.66 27.23
C ARG A 322 27.64 -0.85 25.96
N TYR A 323 27.99 0.43 26.05
CA TYR A 323 28.05 1.34 24.91
C TYR A 323 29.47 1.89 24.74
N ASP A 324 30.06 1.62 23.57
CA ASP A 324 31.38 2.13 23.21
C ASP A 324 31.24 3.53 22.60
N ALA A 325 31.46 4.54 23.43
CA ALA A 325 31.35 5.94 23.06
C ALA A 325 32.17 6.30 21.82
N LEU A 326 31.66 7.27 21.05
CA LEU A 326 32.35 7.80 19.89
C LEU A 326 33.65 8.51 20.30
N PRO A 327 34.74 8.29 19.54
CA PRO A 327 35.97 9.02 19.77
C PRO A 327 35.77 10.50 19.41
N VAL A 328 36.52 11.39 20.07
CA VAL A 328 36.40 12.85 19.89
C VAL A 328 36.53 13.27 18.43
N ARG A 329 37.40 12.63 17.65
CA ARG A 329 37.53 12.86 16.20
C ARG A 329 36.23 12.68 15.41
N MET A 330 35.38 11.72 15.83
CA MET A 330 34.10 11.47 15.16
C MET A 330 33.05 12.51 15.55
N ILE A 331 33.10 13.00 16.79
CA ILE A 331 32.27 14.13 17.23
C ILE A 331 32.68 15.40 16.48
N ALA A 332 33.99 15.65 16.32
CA ALA A 332 34.50 16.76 15.53
C ALA A 332 34.08 16.64 14.05
N PHE A 333 34.10 15.44 13.47
CA PHE A 333 33.57 15.18 12.13
C PHE A 333 32.07 15.50 12.04
N LEU A 334 31.25 15.05 12.99
CA LEU A 334 29.82 15.34 13.04
C LEU A 334 29.52 16.83 13.22
N ALA A 335 30.32 17.54 14.02
CA ALA A 335 30.24 18.99 14.15
C ALA A 335 30.62 19.69 12.82
N GLY A 336 31.62 19.18 12.11
CA GLY A 336 31.95 19.61 10.75
C GLY A 336 30.81 19.37 9.77
N CYS A 337 30.17 18.20 9.79
CA CYS A 337 28.98 17.89 8.99
C CYS A 337 27.80 18.82 9.32
N LEU A 338 27.63 19.19 10.59
CA LEU A 338 26.61 20.15 11.00
C LEU A 338 26.87 21.52 10.37
N LEU A 339 28.07 22.08 10.55
CA LEU A 339 28.41 23.41 10.04
C LEU A 339 28.42 23.46 8.51
N LEU A 340 29.12 22.53 7.87
CA LEU A 340 29.25 22.48 6.42
C LEU A 340 27.91 22.09 5.77
N GLY A 341 27.20 21.11 6.33
CA GLY A 341 25.89 20.69 5.82
C GLY A 341 24.85 21.81 5.92
N ALA A 342 24.81 22.55 7.04
CA ALA A 342 23.96 23.72 7.18
C ALA A 342 24.34 24.85 6.21
N LEU A 343 25.64 25.13 6.04
CA LEU A 343 26.14 26.11 5.07
C LEU A 343 25.72 25.75 3.64
N MET A 344 25.89 24.48 3.26
CA MET A 344 25.49 23.96 1.96
C MET A 344 23.99 24.02 1.76
N ALA A 345 23.19 23.59 2.75
CA ALA A 345 21.74 23.68 2.69
C ALA A 345 21.23 25.13 2.57
N TRP A 346 21.96 26.09 3.13
CA TRP A 346 21.63 27.52 3.02
C TRP A 346 22.04 28.13 1.67
N ARG A 347 23.24 27.79 1.17
CA ARG A 347 23.83 28.39 -0.05
C ARG A 347 23.37 27.71 -1.34
N LEU A 348 23.19 26.39 -1.32
CA LEU A 348 22.83 25.59 -2.50
C LEU A 348 21.32 25.43 -2.58
N LYS A 349 20.70 26.16 -3.49
CA LYS A 349 19.26 26.12 -3.77
C LYS A 349 19.05 25.67 -5.21
N PRO A 350 19.11 24.35 -5.50
CA PRO A 350 18.83 23.86 -6.84
C PRO A 350 17.40 24.26 -7.23
N GLU A 351 17.24 24.78 -8.44
CA GLU A 351 15.93 25.16 -8.98
C GLU A 351 15.01 23.95 -9.07
N SER A 352 13.75 24.12 -8.70
CA SER A 352 12.73 23.09 -8.81
C SER A 352 11.45 23.64 -9.43
N ILE A 353 10.73 22.80 -10.18
CA ILE A 353 9.38 23.16 -10.64
C ILE A 353 8.50 23.19 -9.39
N GLY A 354 7.90 24.34 -9.10
CA GLY A 354 7.17 24.60 -7.86
C GLY A 354 7.73 25.72 -6.99
N ASP A 355 8.93 26.23 -7.29
CA ASP A 355 9.54 27.33 -6.51
C ASP A 355 8.69 28.63 -6.52
N TYR A 356 7.82 28.81 -7.51
CA TYR A 356 6.87 29.93 -7.60
C TYR A 356 5.73 29.83 -6.57
N LEU A 357 5.45 28.63 -6.03
CA LEU A 357 4.26 28.38 -5.24
C LEU A 357 4.28 29.18 -3.94
N LYS A 358 3.31 30.10 -3.81
CA LYS A 358 3.07 30.89 -2.60
C LYS A 358 1.60 30.85 -2.23
N LEU A 359 1.28 30.12 -1.16
CA LEU A 359 -0.09 29.97 -0.67
C LEU A 359 -0.49 31.18 0.17
N SER A 360 -1.32 32.05 -0.41
CA SER A 360 -1.88 33.21 0.30
C SER A 360 -3.20 32.88 1.02
N ILE A 361 -3.75 31.70 0.73
CA ILE A 361 -4.92 31.15 1.41
C ILE A 361 -4.66 29.70 1.85
N ASN A 362 -5.44 29.24 2.81
CA ASN A 362 -5.48 27.86 3.31
C ASN A 362 -6.82 27.18 2.98
N ALA A 363 -6.93 25.87 3.24
CA ALA A 363 -8.11 25.06 2.94
C ALA A 363 -9.44 25.64 3.47
N LYS A 364 -9.44 26.23 4.69
CA LYS A 364 -10.64 26.85 5.27
C LYS A 364 -11.05 28.11 4.52
N THR A 365 -10.07 28.92 4.13
CA THR A 365 -10.31 30.16 3.37
C THR A 365 -10.70 29.84 1.92
N ALA A 366 -10.09 28.81 1.33
CA ALA A 366 -10.49 28.28 0.03
C ALA A 366 -11.96 27.86 0.02
N ARG A 367 -12.41 27.11 1.05
CA ARG A 367 -13.83 26.77 1.23
C ARG A 367 -14.72 28.00 1.30
N ALA A 368 -14.36 28.99 2.12
CA ALA A 368 -15.17 30.19 2.29
C ALA A 368 -15.33 30.99 0.97
N LYS A 369 -14.24 31.11 0.19
CA LYS A 369 -14.29 31.73 -1.14
C LYS A 369 -15.11 30.92 -2.13
N ALA A 370 -14.96 29.59 -2.14
CA ALA A 370 -15.76 28.71 -2.98
C ALA A 370 -17.27 28.79 -2.64
N ASP A 371 -17.61 28.84 -1.35
CA ASP A 371 -18.99 29.03 -0.88
C ASP A 371 -19.57 30.37 -1.37
N GLN A 372 -18.77 31.44 -1.38
CA GLN A 372 -19.20 32.74 -1.92
C GLN A 372 -19.47 32.68 -3.42
N ILE A 373 -18.63 31.96 -4.18
CA ILE A 373 -18.80 31.77 -5.63
C ILE A 373 -20.08 31.00 -5.93
N LEU A 374 -20.39 29.94 -5.17
CA LEU A 374 -21.64 29.20 -5.31
C LEU A 374 -22.87 30.08 -5.01
N ARG A 375 -22.83 30.86 -3.90
CA ARG A 375 -23.93 31.79 -3.55
C ARG A 375 -24.15 32.85 -4.63
N GLY A 376 -23.08 33.35 -5.24
CA GLY A 376 -23.15 34.29 -6.37
C GLY A 376 -23.90 33.75 -7.58
N ARG A 377 -24.05 32.42 -7.69
CA ARG A 377 -24.82 31.73 -8.74
C ARG A 377 -26.20 31.25 -8.26
N GLY A 378 -26.66 31.70 -7.09
CA GLY A 378 -27.96 31.31 -6.54
C GLY A 378 -27.99 29.91 -5.91
N LEU A 379 -26.84 29.24 -5.76
CA LEU A 379 -26.74 27.94 -5.09
C LEU A 379 -26.47 28.14 -3.60
N ASP A 380 -27.16 27.40 -2.74
CA ASP A 380 -26.83 27.35 -1.31
C ASP A 380 -25.76 26.28 -1.04
N PRO A 381 -24.52 26.65 -0.66
CA PRO A 381 -23.46 25.69 -0.35
C PRO A 381 -23.82 24.74 0.80
N ASN A 382 -24.72 25.13 1.71
CA ASN A 382 -25.12 24.28 2.83
C ASN A 382 -26.00 23.10 2.40
N SER A 383 -26.58 23.16 1.19
CA SER A 383 -27.31 22.04 0.59
C SER A 383 -26.37 20.94 0.05
N TYR A 384 -25.04 21.13 0.13
CA TYR A 384 -24.03 20.20 -0.34
C TYR A 384 -23.08 19.78 0.77
N LYS A 385 -22.54 18.57 0.64
CA LYS A 385 -21.31 18.17 1.33
C LYS A 385 -20.13 18.74 0.55
N CYS A 386 -19.10 19.20 1.26
CA CYS A 386 -17.94 19.83 0.66
C CYS A 386 -16.64 19.17 1.12
N ALA A 387 -15.77 18.82 0.17
CA ALA A 387 -14.40 18.37 0.40
C ALA A 387 -13.42 19.35 -0.26
N VAL A 388 -12.39 19.77 0.47
CA VAL A 388 -11.37 20.70 -0.04
C VAL A 388 -10.01 20.04 0.00
N ILE A 389 -9.32 20.01 -1.14
CA ILE A 389 -7.98 19.47 -1.29
C ILE A 389 -7.06 20.48 -1.99
N PHE A 390 -5.76 20.30 -1.82
CA PHE A 390 -4.75 20.98 -2.63
C PHE A 390 -4.30 20.02 -3.73
N ALA A 391 -4.63 20.32 -4.97
CA ALA A 391 -4.43 19.44 -6.11
C ALA A 391 -3.22 19.88 -6.93
N ASP A 392 -2.32 18.94 -7.16
CA ASP A 392 -1.32 19.01 -8.22
C ASP A 392 -2.00 18.74 -9.57
N ILE A 393 -1.81 19.64 -10.53
CA ILE A 393 -2.43 19.57 -11.86
C ILE A 393 -1.40 19.58 -13.00
N VAL A 394 -0.10 19.44 -12.69
CA VAL A 394 0.94 19.32 -13.73
C VAL A 394 1.09 17.88 -14.21
N ASP A 395 1.66 17.73 -15.41
CA ASP A 395 2.08 16.43 -15.93
C ASP A 395 3.61 16.33 -15.96
N PRO A 396 4.20 15.36 -15.25
CA PRO A 396 5.65 15.16 -15.22
C PRO A 396 6.29 14.95 -16.61
N VAL A 397 5.57 14.37 -17.57
CA VAL A 397 6.07 14.18 -18.94
C VAL A 397 6.14 15.53 -19.67
N THR A 398 5.07 16.33 -19.54
CA THR A 398 5.03 17.72 -20.05
C THR A 398 6.09 18.61 -19.39
N ASN A 399 6.33 18.45 -18.09
CA ASN A 399 7.38 19.18 -17.37
C ASN A 399 8.76 18.92 -17.99
N GLU A 400 9.08 17.67 -18.33
CA GLU A 400 10.36 17.36 -18.96
C GLU A 400 10.47 17.98 -20.36
N PHE A 401 9.41 17.92 -21.17
CA PHE A 401 9.36 18.58 -22.49
C PHE A 401 9.65 20.08 -22.39
N LEU A 402 8.99 20.77 -21.46
CA LEU A 402 9.19 22.21 -21.29
C LEU A 402 10.54 22.53 -20.64
N ARG A 403 11.00 21.72 -19.67
CA ARG A 403 12.30 21.91 -18.99
C ARG A 403 13.46 21.81 -19.99
N GLU A 404 13.43 20.84 -20.90
CA GLU A 404 14.46 20.65 -21.93
C GLU A 404 14.57 21.86 -22.86
N ARG A 405 13.45 22.53 -23.14
CA ARG A 405 13.35 23.61 -24.13
C ARG A 405 13.48 25.02 -23.55
N LEU A 406 12.94 25.22 -22.35
CA LEU A 406 12.74 26.55 -21.74
C LEU A 406 13.50 26.73 -20.43
N GLY A 407 13.95 25.64 -19.80
CA GLY A 407 14.54 25.66 -18.46
C GLY A 407 13.50 25.82 -17.33
N ILE A 408 13.91 25.49 -16.11
CA ILE A 408 13.00 25.41 -14.93
C ILE A 408 12.38 26.78 -14.60
N ALA A 409 13.17 27.86 -14.65
CA ALA A 409 12.69 29.20 -14.35
C ALA A 409 11.49 29.63 -15.21
N ARG A 410 11.54 29.37 -16.53
CA ARG A 410 10.45 29.70 -17.44
C ARG A 410 9.24 28.78 -17.25
N VAL A 411 9.47 27.51 -16.93
CA VAL A 411 8.38 26.58 -16.59
C VAL A 411 7.63 27.05 -15.35
N ASN A 412 8.35 27.49 -14.31
CA ASN A 412 7.75 28.09 -13.12
C ASN A 412 6.91 29.34 -13.47
N GLU A 413 7.39 30.19 -14.37
CA GLU A 413 6.61 31.35 -14.82
C GLU A 413 5.35 30.98 -15.60
N ILE A 414 5.42 29.97 -16.47
CA ILE A 414 4.25 29.44 -17.18
C ILE A 414 3.22 28.93 -16.15
N TYR A 415 3.67 28.17 -15.15
CA TYR A 415 2.78 27.61 -14.15
C TYR A 415 2.20 28.63 -13.17
N ASP A 416 2.90 29.74 -12.93
CA ASP A 416 2.43 30.84 -12.10
C ASP A 416 1.40 31.71 -12.85
N LYS A 417 1.72 32.10 -14.09
CA LYS A 417 1.01 33.17 -14.80
C LYS A 417 0.02 32.71 -15.85
N GLN A 418 0.28 31.60 -16.56
CA GLN A 418 -0.49 31.20 -17.73
C GLN A 418 -1.40 30.00 -17.45
N VAL A 419 -0.84 28.91 -16.92
CA VAL A 419 -1.56 27.67 -16.64
C VAL A 419 -1.26 27.28 -15.19
N PRO A 420 -2.15 27.46 -14.22
CA PRO A 420 -1.86 27.11 -12.82
C PRO A 420 -1.31 25.69 -12.71
N GLY A 421 -0.16 25.49 -12.07
CA GLY A 421 0.38 24.13 -11.84
C GLY A 421 -0.20 23.45 -10.61
N ALA A 422 -0.74 24.22 -9.67
CA ALA A 422 -1.40 23.72 -8.46
C ALA A 422 -2.60 24.59 -8.09
N VAL A 423 -3.67 23.95 -7.60
CA VAL A 423 -4.94 24.63 -7.27
C VAL A 423 -5.57 24.10 -5.99
N TRP A 424 -6.33 24.96 -5.31
CA TRP A 424 -7.29 24.54 -4.31
C TRP A 424 -8.56 24.05 -4.99
N GLN A 425 -8.98 22.82 -4.74
CA GLN A 425 -10.24 22.27 -5.25
C GLN A 425 -11.24 22.09 -4.12
N ALA A 426 -12.38 22.77 -4.20
CA ALA A 426 -13.55 22.56 -3.35
C ALA A 426 -14.63 21.82 -4.15
N ARG A 427 -14.84 20.53 -3.86
CA ARG A 427 -15.86 19.69 -4.48
C ARG A 427 -17.12 19.68 -3.61
N TYR A 428 -18.27 19.96 -4.23
CA TYR A 428 -19.60 19.99 -3.65
C TYR A 428 -20.45 18.87 -4.24
N PHE A 429 -21.05 18.05 -3.39
CA PHE A 429 -21.83 16.89 -3.80
C PHE A 429 -22.96 16.60 -2.83
N ARG A 430 -23.97 15.85 -3.28
CA ARG A 430 -25.06 15.32 -2.45
C ARG A 430 -25.00 13.80 -2.42
N ASP A 431 -25.66 13.23 -1.41
CA ASP A 431 -25.71 11.79 -1.24
C ASP A 431 -26.51 11.16 -2.39
N SER A 432 -25.95 10.12 -3.03
CA SER A 432 -26.59 9.37 -4.12
C SER A 432 -27.08 10.22 -5.30
N GLN A 433 -26.49 11.39 -5.52
CA GLN A 433 -26.83 12.28 -6.64
C GLN A 433 -25.61 12.45 -7.55
N PRO A 434 -25.74 12.13 -8.86
CA PRO A 434 -24.65 12.31 -9.81
C PRO A 434 -24.21 13.76 -10.01
N GLU A 435 -25.11 14.71 -9.71
CA GLU A 435 -24.89 16.14 -9.84
C GLU A 435 -23.89 16.67 -8.81
N GLU A 436 -22.87 17.40 -9.28
CA GLU A 436 -21.78 17.92 -8.44
C GLU A 436 -21.23 19.24 -8.95
N TYR A 437 -20.70 20.07 -8.05
CA TYR A 437 -19.91 21.23 -8.43
C TYR A 437 -18.47 21.08 -7.95
N ALA A 438 -17.51 21.64 -8.67
CA ALA A 438 -16.15 21.79 -8.21
C ALA A 438 -15.64 23.19 -8.50
N VAL A 439 -15.31 23.93 -7.44
CA VAL A 439 -14.66 25.24 -7.54
C VAL A 439 -13.16 25.02 -7.42
N LYS A 440 -12.41 25.46 -8.41
CA LYS A 440 -10.95 25.47 -8.41
C LYS A 440 -10.46 26.90 -8.24
N LEU A 441 -9.61 27.13 -7.25
CA LEU A 441 -9.01 28.42 -6.94
C LEU A 441 -7.49 28.34 -7.11
N LYS A 442 -6.88 29.43 -7.59
CA LYS A 442 -5.43 29.58 -7.62
C LYS A 442 -4.86 29.67 -6.18
N PRO A 443 -3.52 29.55 -5.99
CA PRO A 443 -2.86 29.69 -4.69
C PRO A 443 -3.14 31.01 -3.93
N ASP A 444 -3.52 32.08 -4.63
CA ASP A 444 -3.94 33.38 -4.07
C ASP A 444 -5.44 33.43 -3.72
N GLY A 445 -6.19 32.40 -4.13
CA GLY A 445 -7.62 32.27 -3.97
C GLY A 445 -8.45 32.99 -5.03
N SER A 446 -7.88 33.40 -6.16
CA SER A 446 -8.67 33.84 -7.32
C SER A 446 -9.37 32.62 -7.94
N LEU A 447 -10.55 32.81 -8.54
CA LEU A 447 -11.24 31.74 -9.26
C LEU A 447 -10.41 31.32 -10.49
N PHE A 448 -10.17 30.02 -10.63
CA PHE A 448 -9.55 29.42 -11.81
C PHE A 448 -10.59 28.75 -12.70
N ALA A 449 -11.38 27.84 -12.12
CA ALA A 449 -12.40 27.09 -12.86
C ALA A 449 -13.60 26.78 -11.97
N LEU A 450 -14.80 26.79 -12.56
CA LEU A 450 -15.99 26.25 -11.95
C LEU A 450 -16.54 25.15 -12.85
N GLN A 451 -16.59 23.94 -12.30
CA GLN A 451 -17.02 22.74 -13.01
C GLN A 451 -18.37 22.31 -12.44
N HIS A 452 -19.36 22.05 -13.28
CA HIS A 452 -20.67 21.51 -12.91
C HIS A 452 -20.94 20.17 -13.60
N LYS A 453 -20.95 19.06 -12.87
CA LYS A 453 -21.31 17.72 -13.35
C LYS A 453 -22.82 17.54 -13.29
N LEU A 454 -23.45 17.24 -14.42
CA LEU A 454 -24.87 16.86 -14.49
C LEU A 454 -25.06 15.35 -14.51
N ALA A 455 -26.25 14.89 -14.11
CA ALA A 455 -26.68 13.51 -14.31
C ALA A 455 -26.88 13.23 -15.81
N GLU A 456 -26.67 11.99 -16.26
CA GLU A 456 -26.78 11.65 -17.68
C GLU A 456 -28.20 11.81 -18.21
N ASP A 457 -29.21 11.56 -17.38
CA ASP A 457 -30.64 11.69 -17.66
C ASP A 457 -31.17 13.12 -17.46
N ALA A 458 -30.35 14.08 -17.02
CA ALA A 458 -30.79 15.46 -16.87
C ALA A 458 -31.26 16.04 -18.21
N ALA A 459 -32.42 16.69 -18.20
CA ALA A 459 -32.95 17.39 -19.36
C ALA A 459 -32.02 18.54 -19.78
N GLY A 460 -31.93 18.80 -21.08
CA GLY A 460 -31.16 19.90 -21.62
C GLY A 460 -31.42 20.09 -23.11
N ALA A 461 -30.89 21.16 -23.68
CA ALA A 461 -31.02 21.37 -25.12
C ALA A 461 -30.19 20.35 -25.92
N SER A 462 -30.65 20.00 -27.11
CA SER A 462 -29.85 19.25 -28.09
C SER A 462 -29.32 20.22 -29.14
N LEU A 463 -28.38 21.08 -28.72
CA LEU A 463 -27.84 22.13 -29.58
C LEU A 463 -27.06 21.56 -30.76
N LYS A 464 -27.10 22.27 -31.90
CA LYS A 464 -26.17 22.02 -33.00
C LYS A 464 -24.76 22.47 -32.63
N LYS A 465 -23.75 21.92 -33.29
CA LYS A 465 -22.33 22.21 -33.01
C LYS A 465 -22.03 23.71 -33.11
N GLU A 466 -22.58 24.39 -34.10
CA GLU A 466 -22.35 25.82 -34.34
C GLU A 466 -22.91 26.69 -33.20
N GLU A 467 -24.06 26.31 -32.66
CA GLU A 467 -24.70 26.98 -31.53
C GLU A 467 -23.90 26.76 -30.23
N ALA A 468 -23.39 25.53 -30.02
CA ALA A 468 -22.53 25.21 -28.90
C ALA A 468 -21.21 26.01 -28.95
N VAL A 469 -20.59 26.11 -30.13
CA VAL A 469 -19.39 26.93 -30.36
C VAL A 469 -19.65 28.41 -30.06
N ALA A 470 -20.78 28.95 -30.51
CA ALA A 470 -21.13 30.34 -30.23
C ALA A 470 -21.32 30.61 -28.73
N ARG A 471 -21.98 29.70 -28.00
CA ARG A 471 -22.17 29.81 -26.54
C ARG A 471 -20.87 29.70 -25.77
N ALA A 472 -20.04 28.72 -26.11
CA ALA A 472 -18.74 28.56 -25.47
C ALA A 472 -17.80 29.74 -25.78
N GLY A 473 -17.81 30.25 -27.01
CA GLY A 473 -17.06 31.47 -27.37
C GLY A 473 -17.56 32.73 -26.65
N LYS A 474 -18.86 32.82 -26.33
CA LYS A 474 -19.39 33.89 -25.46
C LYS A 474 -18.87 33.74 -24.03
N TYR A 475 -18.95 32.53 -23.45
CA TYR A 475 -18.44 32.22 -22.12
C TYR A 475 -16.94 32.55 -21.97
N LEU A 476 -16.11 32.15 -22.93
CA LEU A 476 -14.67 32.44 -22.90
C LEU A 476 -14.36 33.95 -22.94
N ARG A 477 -15.12 34.75 -23.71
CA ARG A 477 -14.93 36.21 -23.77
C ARG A 477 -15.45 36.92 -22.52
N GLU A 478 -16.64 36.55 -22.05
CA GLU A 478 -17.33 37.28 -20.98
C GLU A 478 -16.88 36.84 -19.59
N GLU A 479 -16.74 35.55 -19.33
CA GLU A 479 -16.41 34.99 -18.01
C GLU A 479 -14.90 34.80 -17.83
N LYS A 480 -14.21 34.26 -18.84
CA LYS A 480 -12.75 34.04 -18.79
C LYS A 480 -11.92 35.24 -19.26
N LYS A 481 -12.57 36.28 -19.80
CA LYS A 481 -11.92 37.49 -20.33
C LYS A 481 -10.83 37.17 -21.37
N MET A 482 -11.04 36.12 -22.17
CA MET A 482 -10.10 35.68 -23.20
C MET A 482 -10.33 36.40 -24.53
N ASP A 483 -9.24 36.86 -25.16
CA ASP A 483 -9.25 37.35 -26.54
C ASP A 483 -9.16 36.17 -27.52
N LEU A 484 -10.30 35.74 -28.05
CA LEU A 484 -10.39 34.59 -28.95
C LEU A 484 -9.62 34.77 -30.27
N ASN A 485 -9.19 35.98 -30.66
CA ASN A 485 -8.36 36.16 -31.85
C ASN A 485 -6.97 35.51 -31.71
N GLN A 486 -6.54 35.27 -30.47
CA GLN A 486 -5.29 34.61 -30.14
C GLN A 486 -5.44 33.09 -30.01
N TRP A 487 -6.62 32.54 -30.32
CA TRP A 487 -6.96 31.14 -30.12
C TRP A 487 -7.66 30.55 -31.36
N THR A 488 -7.43 29.27 -31.61
CA THR A 488 -8.06 28.51 -32.69
C THR A 488 -8.82 27.33 -32.10
N LEU A 489 -10.06 27.12 -32.53
CA LEU A 489 -10.82 25.91 -32.19
C LEU A 489 -10.20 24.71 -32.92
N VAL A 490 -9.67 23.73 -32.19
CA VAL A 490 -8.93 22.59 -32.77
C VAL A 490 -9.64 21.25 -32.64
N GLU A 491 -10.50 21.07 -31.63
CA GLU A 491 -11.27 19.83 -31.42
C GLU A 491 -12.72 20.15 -31.04
N THR A 492 -13.64 19.31 -31.46
CA THR A 492 -15.08 19.42 -31.19
C THR A 492 -15.70 18.03 -31.14
N ASP A 493 -15.95 17.57 -29.93
CA ASP A 493 -16.60 16.29 -29.66
C ASP A 493 -18.03 16.52 -29.19
N SER A 494 -18.90 15.56 -29.49
CA SER A 494 -20.31 15.61 -29.09
C SER A 494 -20.72 14.24 -28.58
N GLU A 495 -21.44 14.23 -27.47
CA GLU A 495 -21.99 13.02 -26.87
C GLU A 495 -23.51 13.16 -26.73
N THR A 496 -24.24 12.24 -27.35
CA THR A 496 -25.69 12.18 -27.23
C THR A 496 -26.06 11.50 -25.91
N ARG A 497 -26.70 12.26 -25.01
CA ARG A 497 -27.30 11.77 -23.78
C ARG A 497 -28.80 11.49 -24.03
N PRO A 498 -29.49 10.74 -23.14
CA PRO A 498 -30.91 10.41 -23.34
C PRO A 498 -31.81 11.62 -23.63
N HIS A 499 -31.54 12.78 -23.01
CA HIS A 499 -32.40 13.97 -23.08
C HIS A 499 -31.68 15.26 -23.47
N ARG A 500 -30.43 15.19 -23.94
CA ARG A 500 -29.64 16.35 -24.40
C ARG A 500 -28.44 15.92 -25.24
N VAL A 501 -27.76 16.88 -25.86
CA VAL A 501 -26.44 16.64 -26.47
C VAL A 501 -25.41 17.50 -25.75
N ASP A 502 -24.36 16.86 -25.23
CA ASP A 502 -23.24 17.53 -24.58
C ASP A 502 -22.10 17.71 -25.60
N HIS A 503 -21.51 18.90 -25.66
CA HIS A 503 -20.40 19.20 -26.56
C HIS A 503 -19.14 19.52 -25.77
N LEU A 504 -18.01 18.94 -26.17
CA LEU A 504 -16.68 19.29 -25.68
C LEU A 504 -15.92 20.05 -26.76
N LEU A 505 -15.45 21.24 -26.42
CA LEU A 505 -14.80 22.14 -27.36
C LEU A 505 -13.41 22.50 -26.83
N THR A 506 -12.38 22.33 -27.66
CA THR A 506 -10.99 22.61 -27.31
C THR A 506 -10.44 23.76 -28.15
N TRP A 507 -10.05 24.85 -27.51
CA TRP A 507 -9.31 25.95 -28.12
C TRP A 507 -7.82 25.80 -27.83
N GLN A 508 -6.99 26.05 -28.83
CA GLN A 508 -5.54 26.09 -28.74
C GLN A 508 -5.05 27.51 -28.94
N GLN A 509 -4.09 27.95 -28.13
CA GLN A 509 -3.45 29.24 -28.31
C GLN A 509 -2.66 29.27 -29.63
N ASN A 510 -2.73 30.36 -30.38
CA ASN A 510 -2.07 30.48 -31.68
C ASN A 510 -0.54 30.55 -31.55
N THR A 511 -0.05 31.12 -30.45
CA THR A 511 1.38 31.20 -30.15
C THR A 511 1.80 30.02 -29.28
N PRO A 512 2.80 29.24 -29.71
CA PRO A 512 3.34 28.14 -28.91
C PRO A 512 4.13 28.68 -27.71
N LEU A 513 4.10 27.93 -26.60
CA LEU A 513 4.83 28.28 -25.37
C LEU A 513 6.35 28.27 -25.56
N ASP A 514 6.83 27.48 -26.50
CA ASP A 514 8.22 27.27 -26.83
C ASP A 514 8.67 28.00 -28.12
N SER A 515 7.97 29.08 -28.50
CA SER A 515 8.32 29.90 -29.67
C SER A 515 9.74 30.48 -29.66
N ASN A 516 10.31 30.67 -28.47
CA ASN A 516 11.65 31.23 -28.28
C ASN A 516 12.71 30.13 -28.01
N ALA A 517 12.35 28.86 -28.16
CA ALA A 517 13.28 27.76 -27.96
C ALA A 517 14.38 27.75 -29.04
N PRO A 518 15.58 27.21 -28.75
CA PRO A 518 16.63 27.08 -29.76
C PRO A 518 16.15 26.27 -30.97
N ARG A 519 16.58 26.62 -32.19
CA ARG A 519 16.20 25.93 -33.45
C ARG A 519 16.32 24.40 -33.43
N GLN A 520 17.25 23.84 -32.64
CA GLN A 520 17.41 22.38 -32.51
C GLN A 520 16.26 21.72 -31.72
N ALA A 521 15.57 22.46 -30.85
CA ALA A 521 14.39 21.99 -30.13
C ALA A 521 13.15 21.94 -31.02
N GLU A 522 13.02 22.81 -32.03
CA GLU A 522 11.82 22.92 -32.88
C GLU A 522 11.49 21.64 -33.68
N ALA A 523 12.47 20.74 -33.89
CA ALA A 523 12.29 19.51 -34.66
C ALA A 523 11.28 18.50 -34.06
N GLY A 524 10.95 18.64 -32.77
CA GLY A 524 10.07 17.72 -32.04
C GLY A 524 8.59 18.13 -31.97
N GLY A 525 8.17 19.16 -32.70
CA GLY A 525 6.88 19.83 -32.53
C GLY A 525 6.91 20.87 -31.40
N GLN A 526 5.77 21.53 -31.16
CA GLN A 526 5.65 22.67 -30.23
C GLN A 526 4.64 22.38 -29.12
N ALA A 527 4.81 23.06 -27.98
CA ALA A 527 3.86 23.01 -26.87
C ALA A 527 2.85 24.15 -26.95
N TYR A 528 1.58 23.84 -26.76
CA TYR A 528 0.50 24.81 -26.82
C TYR A 528 -0.35 24.78 -25.56
N VAL A 529 -0.77 25.96 -25.09
CA VAL A 529 -1.84 26.04 -24.10
C VAL A 529 -3.16 25.70 -24.78
N ARG A 530 -3.93 24.82 -24.16
CA ARG A 530 -5.29 24.48 -24.58
C ARG A 530 -6.30 24.78 -23.48
N VAL A 531 -7.47 25.25 -23.89
CA VAL A 531 -8.63 25.48 -23.01
C VAL A 531 -9.78 24.62 -23.49
N ARG A 532 -10.32 23.79 -22.59
CA ARG A 532 -11.49 22.94 -22.83
C ARG A 532 -12.70 23.47 -22.10
N VAL A 533 -13.81 23.58 -22.83
CA VAL A 533 -15.11 24.00 -22.30
C VAL A 533 -16.14 22.94 -22.68
N ALA A 534 -16.98 22.58 -21.70
CA ALA A 534 -18.13 21.72 -21.94
C ALA A 534 -19.40 22.57 -22.07
N VAL A 535 -20.22 22.24 -23.06
CA VAL A 535 -21.57 22.76 -23.24
C VAL A 535 -22.52 21.61 -22.94
N LEU A 536 -23.12 21.60 -21.75
CA LEU A 536 -24.00 20.55 -21.26
C LEU A 536 -25.44 20.93 -21.58
N GLY A 537 -25.97 20.42 -22.69
CA GLY A 537 -27.19 20.93 -23.29
C GLY A 537 -27.09 22.43 -23.62
N ASP A 538 -27.66 23.30 -22.78
CA ASP A 538 -27.61 24.75 -22.93
C ASP A 538 -26.67 25.48 -21.94
N GLU A 539 -26.20 24.79 -20.91
CA GLU A 539 -25.27 25.32 -19.90
C GLU A 539 -23.80 25.23 -20.38
N VAL A 540 -23.01 26.27 -20.11
CA VAL A 540 -21.56 26.26 -20.38
C VAL A 540 -20.78 26.18 -19.06
N THR A 541 -19.87 25.21 -18.96
CA THR A 541 -19.05 24.96 -17.76
C THR A 541 -17.59 24.68 -18.13
N ASP A 542 -16.67 24.91 -17.19
CA ASP A 542 -15.28 24.46 -17.34
C ASP A 542 -15.21 22.94 -17.40
N TYR A 543 -14.35 22.42 -18.30
CA TYR A 543 -14.17 20.99 -18.46
C TYR A 543 -13.60 20.30 -17.21
N ARG A 544 -14.07 19.08 -16.96
CA ARG A 544 -13.69 18.12 -15.92
C ARG A 544 -13.62 16.76 -16.59
N ARG A 545 -12.53 16.02 -16.37
CA ARG A 545 -12.32 14.67 -16.94
C ARG A 545 -13.52 13.71 -16.83
N SER A 546 -14.34 13.84 -15.78
CA SER A 546 -15.49 12.96 -15.56
C SER A 546 -16.68 13.17 -16.51
N TYR A 547 -16.68 14.18 -17.39
CA TYR A 547 -17.83 14.48 -18.25
C TYR A 547 -18.05 13.48 -19.38
N PHE A 548 -16.99 12.99 -20.01
CA PHE A 548 -17.06 12.19 -21.24
C PHE A 548 -16.55 10.75 -21.03
N ARG A 549 -16.49 10.27 -19.79
CA ARG A 549 -16.00 8.92 -19.46
C ARG A 549 -16.93 7.86 -20.08
N ARG A 550 -16.62 7.40 -21.29
CA ARG A 550 -17.20 6.18 -21.86
C ARG A 550 -16.60 4.98 -21.13
N SER A 551 -17.42 3.98 -20.81
CA SER A 551 -16.91 2.65 -20.47
C SER A 551 -16.22 2.06 -21.72
N GLY A 552 -14.89 1.89 -21.68
CA GLY A 552 -14.11 1.27 -22.76
C GLY A 552 -13.68 2.21 -23.90
N SER A 553 -13.68 3.54 -23.73
CA SER A 553 -13.09 4.48 -24.71
C SER A 553 -11.63 4.83 -24.41
N ALA A 554 -10.94 5.31 -25.44
CA ALA A 554 -9.59 5.90 -25.40
C ALA A 554 -9.37 7.01 -24.34
N ASP A 555 -10.42 7.58 -23.74
CA ASP A 555 -10.33 8.55 -22.63
C ASP A 555 -9.70 7.99 -21.33
N GLU A 556 -9.59 6.66 -21.18
CA GLU A 556 -8.78 6.05 -20.12
C GLU A 556 -7.29 6.39 -20.27
N ASP A 557 -6.83 6.61 -21.51
CA ASP A 557 -5.44 6.91 -21.84
C ASP A 557 -5.11 8.41 -21.82
N GLU A 558 -6.09 9.32 -21.66
CA GLU A 558 -5.79 10.75 -21.51
C GLU A 558 -4.99 11.00 -20.22
N PRO A 559 -3.86 11.71 -20.29
CA PRO A 559 -3.07 12.04 -19.11
C PRO A 559 -3.87 12.92 -18.15
N ALA A 560 -3.65 12.77 -16.85
CA ALA A 560 -4.43 13.46 -15.83
C ALA A 560 -4.42 14.99 -15.98
N SER A 561 -3.33 15.57 -16.49
CA SER A 561 -3.20 17.00 -16.79
C SER A 561 -4.14 17.50 -17.89
N GLU A 562 -4.45 16.67 -18.88
CA GLU A 562 -5.40 17.01 -19.96
C GLU A 562 -6.86 16.90 -19.49
N GLY A 563 -7.07 16.36 -18.27
CA GLY A 563 -8.34 16.28 -17.54
C GLY A 563 -8.84 17.60 -16.92
N PHE A 564 -8.13 18.71 -17.14
CA PHE A 564 -8.42 20.05 -16.60
C PHE A 564 -8.88 21.02 -17.70
N SER A 565 -9.57 22.09 -17.32
CA SER A 565 -10.10 23.09 -18.26
C SER A 565 -9.03 23.90 -18.97
N THR A 566 -7.83 24.00 -18.40
CA THR A 566 -6.67 24.62 -19.04
C THR A 566 -5.47 23.73 -18.81
N PHE A 567 -4.79 23.34 -19.88
CA PHE A 567 -3.66 22.41 -19.83
C PHE A 567 -2.67 22.70 -20.96
N ILE A 568 -1.53 22.02 -20.92
CA ILE A 568 -0.48 22.16 -21.93
C ILE A 568 -0.47 20.89 -22.78
N LYS A 569 -0.69 21.04 -24.09
CA LYS A 569 -0.56 19.95 -25.05
C LYS A 569 0.85 19.94 -25.61
N ILE A 570 1.49 18.78 -25.52
CA ILE A 570 2.77 18.48 -26.17
C ILE A 570 2.54 17.54 -27.37
N PRO A 571 3.49 17.43 -28.30
CA PRO A 571 3.40 16.53 -29.45
C PRO A 571 3.27 15.05 -29.04
N ASP A 572 2.29 14.35 -29.61
CA ASP A 572 1.95 12.97 -29.23
C ASP A 572 3.09 11.98 -29.51
N ASP A 573 3.84 12.17 -30.59
CA ASP A 573 5.00 11.32 -30.92
C ASP A 573 6.12 11.47 -29.88
N TRP A 574 6.33 12.67 -29.35
CA TRP A 574 7.30 12.89 -28.27
C TRP A 574 6.82 12.20 -26.99
N ARG A 575 5.55 12.39 -26.60
CA ARG A 575 4.96 11.72 -25.44
C ARG A 575 5.06 10.21 -25.55
N ARG A 576 4.66 9.61 -26.69
CA ARG A 576 4.70 8.16 -26.92
C ARG A 576 6.12 7.61 -26.80
N LYS A 577 7.10 8.27 -27.41
CA LYS A 577 8.51 7.89 -27.31
C LYS A 577 9.00 7.96 -25.85
N GLN A 578 8.53 8.96 -25.12
CA GLN A 578 8.87 9.13 -23.72
C GLN A 578 8.24 8.07 -22.82
N GLU A 579 7.00 7.67 -23.11
CA GLU A 579 6.23 6.66 -22.38
C GLU A 579 6.55 5.21 -22.81
N GLU A 580 7.39 5.00 -23.83
CA GLU A 580 7.78 3.66 -24.29
C GLU A 580 8.60 2.89 -23.24
N THR A 581 8.14 1.73 -22.78
CA THR A 581 8.90 0.88 -21.83
C THR A 581 9.49 -0.36 -22.51
N THR A 582 10.73 -0.70 -22.13
CA THR A 582 11.48 -1.83 -22.68
C THR A 582 11.92 -2.79 -21.59
N LEU A 583 12.16 -4.06 -21.95
CA LEU A 583 12.44 -5.10 -20.97
C LEU A 583 13.72 -4.82 -20.17
N PRO A 584 14.85 -4.35 -20.76
CA PRO A 584 16.05 -4.01 -19.99
C PRO A 584 15.78 -2.91 -18.97
N ARG A 585 15.00 -1.90 -19.36
CA ARG A 585 14.62 -0.78 -18.49
C ARG A 585 13.83 -1.26 -17.28
N GLU A 586 12.76 -2.01 -17.55
CA GLU A 586 11.89 -2.56 -16.51
C GLU A 586 12.63 -3.55 -15.62
N SER A 587 13.55 -4.34 -16.20
CA SER A 587 14.42 -5.24 -15.44
C SER A 587 15.37 -4.48 -14.51
N LEU A 588 15.92 -3.34 -14.93
CA LEU A 588 16.79 -2.50 -14.10
C LEU A 588 16.01 -1.75 -13.02
N THR A 589 14.76 -1.34 -13.30
CA THR A 589 13.90 -0.65 -12.33
C THR A 589 13.34 -1.62 -11.30
N PHE A 590 12.65 -2.69 -11.74
CA PHE A 590 11.91 -3.60 -10.86
C PHE A 590 12.72 -4.81 -10.40
N GLY A 591 13.68 -5.30 -11.20
CA GLY A 591 14.49 -6.48 -10.85
C GLY A 591 15.20 -6.36 -9.50
N PRO A 592 15.87 -5.24 -9.18
CA PRO A 592 16.47 -5.00 -7.86
C PRO A 592 15.44 -4.97 -6.73
N ILE A 593 14.27 -4.34 -6.95
CA ILE A 593 13.19 -4.26 -5.96
C ILE A 593 12.66 -5.67 -5.67
N VAL A 594 12.43 -6.48 -6.70
CA VAL A 594 12.01 -7.88 -6.57
C VAL A 594 13.06 -8.70 -5.84
N LEU A 595 14.34 -8.54 -6.17
CA LEU A 595 15.44 -9.24 -5.50
C LEU A 595 15.52 -8.87 -4.01
N LEU A 596 15.40 -7.59 -3.66
CA LEU A 596 15.38 -7.12 -2.28
C LEU A 596 14.10 -7.55 -1.54
N GLY A 597 12.95 -7.57 -2.22
CA GLY A 597 11.70 -8.11 -1.70
C GLY A 597 11.82 -9.60 -1.36
N GLY A 598 12.41 -10.39 -2.28
CA GLY A 598 12.74 -11.80 -2.07
C GLY A 598 13.72 -12.01 -0.92
N LEU A 599 14.74 -11.14 -0.78
CA LEU A 599 15.65 -11.15 0.36
C LEU A 599 14.93 -10.82 1.68
N GLY A 600 14.02 -9.84 1.68
CA GLY A 600 13.18 -9.50 2.82
C GLY A 600 12.29 -10.67 3.25
N LEU A 601 11.71 -11.38 2.29
CA LEU A 601 10.97 -12.62 2.55
C LEU A 601 11.89 -13.70 3.14
N ALA A 602 13.09 -13.88 2.61
CA ALA A 602 14.07 -14.81 3.16
C ALA A 602 14.48 -14.46 4.60
N VAL A 603 14.64 -13.17 4.92
CA VAL A 603 14.88 -12.67 6.29
C VAL A 603 13.72 -13.10 7.21
N LEU A 604 12.47 -12.91 6.79
CA LEU A 604 11.30 -13.35 7.56
C LEU A 604 11.25 -14.88 7.72
N ILE A 605 11.48 -15.65 6.66
CA ILE A 605 11.49 -17.13 6.70
C ILE A 605 12.58 -17.64 7.67
N ILE A 606 13.79 -17.09 7.59
CA ILE A 606 14.90 -17.47 8.48
C ILE A 606 14.57 -17.10 9.92
N PHE A 607 13.97 -15.94 10.17
CA PHE A 607 13.49 -15.56 11.49
C PHE A 607 12.47 -16.57 12.03
N PHE A 608 11.42 -16.89 11.27
CA PHE A 608 10.38 -17.83 11.68
C PHE A 608 10.92 -19.24 11.92
N LYS A 609 11.84 -19.73 11.08
CA LYS A 609 12.51 -21.03 11.25
C LYS A 609 13.29 -21.12 12.56
N ASN A 610 13.82 -20.01 13.06
CA ASN A 610 14.73 -19.96 14.21
C ASN A 610 14.11 -19.36 15.48
N LEU A 611 12.78 -19.24 15.54
CA LEU A 611 12.09 -18.74 16.74
C LEU A 611 12.40 -19.53 18.01
N ARG A 612 12.78 -20.81 17.91
CA ARG A 612 13.15 -21.61 19.10
C ARG A 612 14.55 -21.28 19.67
N SER A 613 15.35 -20.49 18.98
CA SER A 613 16.70 -20.13 19.43
C SER A 613 16.68 -19.28 20.70
N GLY A 614 17.75 -19.33 21.50
CA GLY A 614 17.90 -18.48 22.69
C GLY A 614 17.76 -16.98 22.35
N ALA A 615 18.33 -16.56 21.21
CA ALA A 615 18.25 -15.18 20.72
C ALA A 615 16.81 -14.71 20.47
N ALA A 616 15.94 -15.58 19.95
CA ALA A 616 14.54 -15.28 19.71
C ALA A 616 13.69 -15.29 20.98
N ARG A 617 14.01 -16.15 21.96
CA ARG A 617 13.31 -16.20 23.26
C ARG A 617 13.51 -14.93 24.08
N GLY A 618 14.68 -14.30 24.01
CA GLY A 618 14.94 -13.08 24.76
C GLY A 618 14.15 -11.85 24.27
N ILE A 619 13.42 -11.90 23.14
CA ILE A 619 12.91 -10.67 22.47
C ILE A 619 11.93 -9.94 23.42
N PRO A 620 12.15 -8.65 23.72
CA PRO A 620 11.35 -7.93 24.71
C PRO A 620 10.02 -7.44 24.13
N TRP A 621 9.16 -8.36 23.67
CA TRP A 621 7.91 -8.07 22.97
C TRP A 621 7.04 -7.03 23.68
N LYS A 622 6.90 -7.09 25.01
CA LYS A 622 6.10 -6.12 25.79
C LYS A 622 6.62 -4.68 25.62
N ARG A 623 7.94 -4.49 25.64
CA ARG A 623 8.55 -3.16 25.46
C ARG A 623 8.40 -2.69 24.01
N LEU A 624 8.62 -3.59 23.04
CA LEU A 624 8.44 -3.27 21.63
C LEU A 624 6.99 -2.85 21.33
N SER A 625 6.01 -3.51 21.93
CA SER A 625 4.60 -3.11 21.86
C SER A 625 4.34 -1.72 22.43
N LEU A 626 4.93 -1.35 23.57
CA LEU A 626 4.79 0.01 24.11
C LEU A 626 5.37 1.08 23.16
N TRP A 627 6.46 0.78 22.46
CA TRP A 627 7.01 1.71 21.45
C TRP A 627 6.15 1.79 20.20
N SER A 628 5.66 0.65 19.69
CA SER A 628 4.77 0.63 18.55
C SER A 628 3.42 1.33 18.82
N ALA A 629 3.03 1.51 20.09
CA ALA A 629 1.86 2.31 20.45
C ALA A 629 1.99 3.78 20.03
N TRP A 630 3.20 4.33 19.98
CA TRP A 630 3.43 5.65 19.39
C TRP A 630 3.14 5.66 17.89
N GLY A 631 3.49 4.58 17.17
CA GLY A 631 3.10 4.41 15.77
C GLY A 631 1.58 4.32 15.57
N LEU A 632 0.87 3.69 16.51
CA LEU A 632 -0.61 3.67 16.52
C LEU A 632 -1.20 5.06 16.73
N ALA A 633 -0.70 5.79 17.74
CA ALA A 633 -1.14 7.16 18.01
C ALA A 633 -0.87 8.08 16.82
N SER A 634 0.33 8.00 16.22
CA SER A 634 0.68 8.74 15.01
C SER A 634 -0.21 8.41 13.82
N PHE A 635 -0.58 7.14 13.64
CA PHE A 635 -1.52 6.75 12.59
C PHE A 635 -2.85 7.51 12.73
N TYR A 636 -3.44 7.52 13.93
CA TYR A 636 -4.70 8.23 14.16
C TYR A 636 -4.54 9.74 14.10
N LEU A 637 -3.39 10.27 14.54
CA LEU A 637 -3.06 11.69 14.40
C LEU A 637 -3.07 12.12 12.93
N VAL A 638 -2.38 11.39 12.06
CA VAL A 638 -2.36 11.66 10.61
C VAL A 638 -3.72 11.40 9.96
N PHE A 639 -4.43 10.36 10.40
CA PHE A 639 -5.74 10.02 9.84
C PHE A 639 -6.79 11.12 10.12
N VAL A 640 -6.81 11.66 11.34
CA VAL A 640 -7.81 12.62 11.79
C VAL A 640 -7.40 14.06 11.46
N LEU A 641 -6.13 14.43 11.66
CA LEU A 641 -5.65 15.81 11.51
C LEU A 641 -4.90 16.08 10.19
N GLY A 642 -4.58 15.03 9.44
CA GLY A 642 -4.01 15.14 8.09
C GLY A 642 -5.07 15.45 7.03
N ASN A 643 -4.75 15.15 5.79
CA ASN A 643 -5.62 15.33 4.62
C ASN A 643 -6.36 14.06 4.19
N ARG A 644 -6.23 12.94 4.92
CA ARG A 644 -6.79 11.64 4.50
C ARG A 644 -8.30 11.66 4.33
N ILE A 645 -9.03 12.28 5.25
CA ILE A 645 -10.49 12.38 5.18
C ILE A 645 -10.90 13.28 4.01
N ALA A 646 -10.23 14.41 3.83
CA ALA A 646 -10.52 15.34 2.73
C ALA A 646 -10.27 14.68 1.37
N ASN A 647 -9.13 14.00 1.19
CA ASN A 647 -8.80 13.25 -0.01
C ASN A 647 -9.80 12.10 -0.26
N PHE A 648 -10.17 11.36 0.78
CA PHE A 648 -11.14 10.27 0.66
C PHE A 648 -12.53 10.78 0.24
N LEU A 649 -13.00 11.90 0.82
CA LEU A 649 -14.25 12.54 0.43
C LEU A 649 -14.17 13.18 -0.95
N ASN A 650 -13.03 13.74 -1.35
CA ASN A 650 -12.83 14.28 -2.69
C ASN A 650 -12.81 13.18 -3.76
N ALA A 651 -12.45 11.94 -3.40
CA ALA A 651 -12.49 10.76 -4.26
C ALA A 651 -13.81 9.95 -4.17
N TYR A 652 -14.76 10.38 -3.33
CA TYR A 652 -16.05 9.68 -3.13
C TYR A 652 -16.83 9.54 -4.43
N ASN A 653 -17.30 8.34 -4.75
CA ASN A 653 -18.20 8.10 -5.86
C ASN A 653 -19.66 8.29 -5.41
N THR A 654 -20.33 9.31 -5.92
CA THR A 654 -21.74 9.63 -5.57
C THR A 654 -22.72 8.56 -6.01
N ALA A 655 -22.34 7.58 -6.84
CA ALA A 655 -23.17 6.40 -7.10
C ALA A 655 -23.32 5.48 -5.87
N ILE A 656 -22.41 5.57 -4.89
CA ILE A 656 -22.43 4.78 -3.66
C ILE A 656 -23.08 5.62 -2.56
N PRO A 657 -24.01 5.09 -1.73
CA PRO A 657 -24.56 5.85 -0.61
C PRO A 657 -23.48 6.37 0.35
N TYR A 658 -23.58 7.63 0.76
CA TYR A 658 -22.59 8.33 1.57
C TYR A 658 -22.31 7.63 2.90
N LYS A 659 -23.33 7.05 3.53
CA LYS A 659 -23.20 6.26 4.76
C LYS A 659 -22.29 5.05 4.56
N THR A 660 -22.39 4.36 3.41
CA THR A 660 -21.53 3.23 3.05
C THR A 660 -20.08 3.68 2.94
N THR A 661 -19.85 4.81 2.27
CA THR A 661 -18.52 5.43 2.15
C THR A 661 -17.92 5.80 3.51
N LEU A 662 -18.70 6.41 4.42
CA LEU A 662 -18.26 6.65 5.79
C LEU A 662 -17.96 5.35 6.55
N GLY A 663 -18.73 4.29 6.30
CA GLY A 663 -18.47 2.95 6.82
C GLY A 663 -17.10 2.43 6.38
N VAL A 664 -16.77 2.51 5.08
CA VAL A 664 -15.45 2.11 4.54
C VAL A 664 -14.31 2.93 5.15
N LEU A 665 -14.50 4.23 5.30
CA LEU A 665 -13.52 5.10 5.96
C LEU A 665 -13.31 4.69 7.43
N GLY A 666 -14.41 4.42 8.15
CA GLY A 666 -14.39 3.92 9.53
C GLY A 666 -13.68 2.58 9.66
N ILE A 667 -13.92 1.64 8.75
CA ILE A 667 -13.23 0.34 8.69
C ILE A 667 -11.73 0.55 8.45
N THR A 668 -11.35 1.46 7.55
CA THR A 668 -9.94 1.78 7.28
C THR A 668 -9.25 2.35 8.52
N ALA A 669 -9.94 3.21 9.29
CA ALA A 669 -9.44 3.71 10.57
C ALA A 669 -9.32 2.60 11.63
N LEU A 670 -10.34 1.74 11.72
CA LEU A 670 -10.43 0.65 12.69
C LEU A 670 -9.36 -0.42 12.48
N LEU A 671 -9.06 -0.76 11.22
CA LEU A 671 -8.10 -1.82 10.88
C LEU A 671 -6.68 -1.28 10.65
N GLY A 672 -6.55 -0.10 10.02
CA GLY A 672 -5.26 0.47 9.62
C GLY A 672 -4.35 0.80 10.79
N GLY A 673 -4.90 1.28 11.91
CA GLY A 673 -4.15 1.55 13.13
C GLY A 673 -3.53 0.28 13.73
N PRO A 674 -4.35 -0.71 14.15
CA PRO A 674 -3.87 -1.99 14.67
C PRO A 674 -2.92 -2.72 13.72
N PHE A 675 -3.15 -2.65 12.40
CA PHE A 675 -2.23 -3.20 11.41
C PHE A 675 -0.86 -2.51 11.46
N SER A 676 -0.84 -1.18 11.45
CA SER A 676 0.39 -0.38 11.55
C SER A 676 1.16 -0.69 12.84
N PHE A 677 0.44 -0.83 13.96
CA PHE A 677 0.99 -1.26 15.24
C PHE A 677 1.64 -2.66 15.16
N GLY A 678 0.90 -3.66 14.67
CA GLY A 678 1.36 -5.04 14.57
C GLY A 678 2.57 -5.17 13.64
N PHE A 679 2.58 -4.42 12.54
CA PHE A 679 3.69 -4.36 11.61
C PHE A 679 4.96 -3.82 12.26
N LEU A 680 4.88 -2.69 12.99
CA LEU A 680 6.02 -2.13 13.71
C LEU A 680 6.55 -3.09 14.79
N VAL A 681 5.67 -3.73 15.56
CA VAL A 681 6.09 -4.74 16.56
C VAL A 681 6.87 -5.87 15.90
N LEU A 682 6.41 -6.37 14.75
CA LEU A 682 7.10 -7.42 13.99
C LEU A 682 8.46 -6.94 13.48
N LEU A 683 8.54 -5.76 12.86
CA LEU A 683 9.81 -5.21 12.35
C LEU A 683 10.84 -5.06 13.46
N PHE A 684 10.48 -4.43 14.59
CA PHE A 684 11.40 -4.31 15.71
C PHE A 684 11.76 -5.67 16.31
N GLY A 685 10.82 -6.63 16.35
CA GLY A 685 11.10 -8.00 16.81
C GLY A 685 12.13 -8.72 15.95
N VAL A 686 11.99 -8.63 14.62
CA VAL A 686 12.95 -9.16 13.64
C VAL A 686 14.30 -8.45 13.77
N GLY A 687 14.29 -7.11 13.89
CA GLY A 687 15.50 -6.31 14.10
C GLY A 687 16.25 -6.71 15.36
N CYS A 688 15.57 -6.84 16.49
CA CYS A 688 16.15 -7.29 17.76
C CYS A 688 16.76 -8.70 17.65
N TYR A 689 16.08 -9.63 16.96
CA TYR A 689 16.59 -10.98 16.75
C TYR A 689 17.92 -10.98 16.00
N TYR A 690 18.01 -10.31 14.86
CA TYR A 690 19.25 -10.28 14.08
C TYR A 690 20.35 -9.47 14.78
N ALA A 691 19.99 -8.39 15.48
CA ALA A 691 20.94 -7.61 16.26
C ALA A 691 21.62 -8.46 17.33
N ARG A 692 20.86 -9.34 18.00
CA ARG A 692 21.45 -10.30 18.96
C ARG A 692 22.41 -11.27 18.34
N LEU A 693 22.06 -11.83 17.19
CA LEU A 693 22.93 -12.77 16.48
C LEU A 693 24.24 -12.11 16.02
N ALA A 694 24.19 -10.83 15.67
CA ALA A 694 25.35 -10.12 15.15
C ALA A 694 26.24 -9.52 16.24
N PHE A 695 25.67 -9.01 17.34
CA PHE A 695 26.40 -8.16 18.30
C PHE A 695 26.35 -8.63 19.76
N GLY A 696 25.55 -9.66 20.09
CA GLY A 696 25.33 -10.11 21.48
C GLY A 696 24.32 -9.24 22.25
N GLU A 697 23.89 -9.70 23.44
CA GLU A 697 22.83 -9.02 24.22
C GLU A 697 23.30 -7.73 24.91
N GLU A 698 24.56 -7.67 25.35
CA GLU A 698 25.11 -6.55 26.13
C GLU A 698 25.25 -5.25 25.32
N ARG A 699 25.39 -5.36 24.00
CA ARG A 699 25.55 -4.24 23.06
C ARG A 699 24.23 -3.75 22.46
N LEU A 700 23.10 -4.34 22.85
CA LEU A 700 21.80 -3.89 22.38
C LEU A 700 21.43 -2.57 23.04
N THR A 701 21.38 -1.52 22.23
CA THR A 701 21.00 -0.20 22.70
C THR A 701 19.48 -0.08 22.90
N ARG A 702 19.09 0.92 23.68
CA ARG A 702 17.71 1.21 24.05
C ARG A 702 17.45 2.70 23.89
N TRP A 703 16.18 3.06 23.72
CA TRP A 703 15.75 4.47 23.68
C TRP A 703 15.96 5.21 25.02
N ALA A 704 15.91 4.47 26.14
CA ALA A 704 16.06 5.01 27.49
C ALA A 704 16.93 4.09 28.37
N GLY A 705 17.52 4.64 29.43
CA GLY A 705 18.32 3.89 30.40
C GLY A 705 19.70 3.47 29.88
N MET A 706 20.30 4.29 29.02
CA MET A 706 21.66 4.12 28.49
C MET A 706 22.66 5.05 29.20
N PRO A 707 23.97 4.80 29.14
CA PRO A 707 24.97 5.68 29.74
C PRO A 707 24.95 7.11 29.17
N ALA A 708 25.43 8.11 29.93
CA ALA A 708 25.44 9.52 29.52
C ALA A 708 26.09 9.75 28.13
N ALA A 709 27.17 9.01 27.82
CA ALA A 709 27.85 9.08 26.53
C ALA A 709 26.96 8.66 25.33
N TYR A 710 26.01 7.74 25.53
CA TYR A 710 25.05 7.35 24.49
C TYR A 710 24.19 8.51 24.03
N TYR A 711 23.71 9.32 24.97
CA TYR A 711 22.85 10.47 24.68
C TYR A 711 23.62 11.62 24.06
N ARG A 712 24.86 11.87 24.52
CA ARG A 712 25.79 12.80 23.86
C ARG A 712 26.00 12.42 22.40
N ASP A 713 26.29 11.15 22.15
CA ASP A 713 26.56 10.67 20.80
C ASP A 713 25.29 10.68 19.95
N ALA A 714 24.12 10.32 20.51
CA ALA A 714 22.84 10.40 19.81
C ALA A 714 22.52 11.84 19.35
N LEU A 715 22.80 12.84 20.19
CA LEU A 715 22.63 14.26 19.86
C LEU A 715 23.50 14.66 18.67
N TRP A 716 24.80 14.35 18.71
CA TRP A 716 25.73 14.70 17.62
C TRP A 716 25.46 13.91 16.33
N ILE A 717 25.09 12.63 16.44
CA ILE A 717 24.66 11.81 15.29
C ILE A 717 23.42 12.44 14.65
N GLY A 718 22.43 12.81 15.46
CA GLY A 718 21.20 13.41 14.97
C GLY A 718 21.47 14.77 14.31
N LEU A 719 22.10 15.71 15.00
CA LEU A 719 22.38 17.06 14.46
C LEU A 719 23.29 17.01 13.23
N GLY A 720 24.47 16.39 13.37
CA GLY A 720 25.47 16.32 12.30
C GLY A 720 25.03 15.42 11.14
N GLY A 721 24.31 14.33 11.43
CA GLY A 721 23.79 13.43 10.43
C GLY A 721 22.63 14.02 9.64
N SER A 722 21.67 14.71 10.29
CA SER A 722 20.58 15.39 9.57
C SER A 722 21.10 16.51 8.69
N ALA A 723 21.92 17.41 9.22
CA ALA A 723 22.49 18.51 8.45
C ALA A 723 23.43 18.03 7.34
N GLY A 724 24.28 17.02 7.63
CA GLY A 724 25.17 16.41 6.65
C GLY A 724 24.42 15.73 5.51
N LEU A 725 23.34 15.01 5.80
CA LEU A 725 22.52 14.35 4.77
C LEU A 725 21.79 15.37 3.89
N LEU A 726 21.16 16.38 4.50
CA LEU A 726 20.51 17.47 3.75
C LEU A 726 21.51 18.26 2.89
N GLY A 727 22.68 18.59 3.43
CA GLY A 727 23.73 19.29 2.70
C GLY A 727 24.27 18.46 1.53
N LEU A 728 24.43 17.14 1.72
CA LEU A 728 24.85 16.22 0.67
C LEU A 728 23.79 16.07 -0.43
N GLU A 729 22.51 15.98 -0.09
CA GLU A 729 21.42 15.95 -1.08
C GLU A 729 21.40 17.23 -1.92
N ARG A 730 21.56 18.39 -1.28
CA ARG A 730 21.66 19.69 -1.99
C ARG A 730 22.90 19.79 -2.86
N LEU A 731 24.04 19.24 -2.40
CA LEU A 731 25.26 19.16 -3.20
C LEU A 731 25.06 18.31 -4.44
N LEU A 732 24.53 17.10 -4.28
CA LEU A 732 24.32 16.17 -5.38
C LEU A 732 23.31 16.73 -6.38
N ALA A 733 22.23 17.35 -5.91
CA ALA A 733 21.28 18.04 -6.78
C ALA A 733 21.93 19.21 -7.54
N THR A 734 22.79 20.00 -6.88
CA THR A 734 23.50 21.11 -7.54
C THR A 734 24.55 20.63 -8.53
N ALA A 735 25.33 19.61 -8.17
CA ALA A 735 26.28 18.97 -9.07
C ALA A 735 25.57 18.36 -10.28
N ALA A 736 24.38 17.79 -10.08
CA ALA A 736 23.55 17.25 -11.15
C ALA A 736 23.10 18.31 -12.18
N MET A 737 23.01 19.60 -11.81
CA MET A 737 22.72 20.68 -12.77
C MET A 737 23.87 20.94 -13.75
N HIS A 738 25.12 20.62 -13.37
CA HIS A 738 26.31 20.80 -14.20
C HIS A 738 26.54 19.63 -15.17
N TRP A 739 25.78 18.55 -15.01
CA TRP A 739 25.77 17.40 -15.92
C TRP A 739 24.34 17.21 -16.45
N PRO A 740 23.88 18.05 -17.40
CA PRO A 740 22.53 17.95 -17.94
C PRO A 740 22.36 16.62 -18.67
N THR A 741 21.25 15.96 -18.37
CA THR A 741 20.88 14.64 -18.89
C THR A 741 19.41 14.68 -19.30
N VAL A 742 19.04 13.81 -20.24
CA VAL A 742 17.64 13.64 -20.67
C VAL A 742 16.95 12.77 -19.64
N HIS A 743 15.86 13.27 -19.04
CA HIS A 743 14.98 12.50 -18.17
C HIS A 743 13.79 12.00 -19.01
N ARG A 744 13.02 11.08 -18.45
CA ARG A 744 11.76 10.60 -19.00
C ARG A 744 10.61 11.51 -18.61
N TYR A 745 10.59 11.87 -17.34
CA TYR A 745 9.62 12.78 -16.77
C TYR A 745 10.29 13.55 -15.63
N PHE A 746 9.77 14.72 -15.32
CA PHE A 746 10.31 15.60 -14.31
C PHE A 746 9.20 16.04 -13.35
N GLU A 747 9.27 15.56 -12.11
CA GLU A 747 8.26 15.84 -11.08
C GLU A 747 8.31 17.30 -10.62
N ALA A 748 7.15 17.86 -10.29
CA ALA A 748 7.07 19.12 -9.56
C ALA A 748 7.16 18.90 -8.04
N SER A 749 7.64 19.90 -7.32
CA SER A 749 7.78 19.91 -5.87
C SER A 749 6.83 20.95 -5.26
N PHE A 750 5.53 20.66 -5.27
CA PHE A 750 4.51 21.53 -4.69
C PHE A 750 4.30 21.35 -3.19
N GLY A 751 5.14 20.57 -2.51
CA GLY A 751 5.02 20.33 -1.09
C GLY A 751 3.95 19.30 -0.69
N GLN A 752 3.79 19.05 0.61
CA GLN A 752 2.87 18.06 1.16
C GLN A 752 2.03 18.62 2.31
N ASP A 753 0.86 18.02 2.54
CA ASP A 753 -0.02 18.29 3.68
C ASP A 753 -0.53 19.74 3.81
N PHE A 754 -0.50 20.55 2.74
CA PHE A 754 -1.06 21.91 2.77
C PHE A 754 -2.57 21.92 3.03
N ASP A 755 -3.27 20.88 2.59
CA ASP A 755 -4.70 20.64 2.79
C ASP A 755 -5.04 19.85 4.06
N ALA A 756 -4.05 19.55 4.90
CA ALA A 756 -4.29 18.95 6.20
C ALA A 756 -5.06 19.92 7.12
N ILE A 757 -5.89 19.36 8.02
CA ILE A 757 -6.62 20.13 9.03
C ILE A 757 -5.63 20.87 9.95
N LEU A 758 -4.55 20.18 10.34
CA LEU A 758 -3.44 20.75 11.10
C LEU A 758 -2.11 20.24 10.52
N PRO A 759 -1.50 20.97 9.55
CA PRO A 759 -0.27 20.55 8.88
C PRO A 759 0.86 20.15 9.83
N ALA A 760 1.02 20.87 10.95
CA ALA A 760 2.02 20.51 11.95
C ALA A 760 1.78 19.11 12.53
N ALA A 761 0.54 18.76 12.90
CA ALA A 761 0.25 17.43 13.44
C ALA A 761 0.39 16.33 12.38
N SER A 762 0.02 16.61 11.12
CA SER A 762 0.22 15.67 10.02
C SER A 762 1.70 15.35 9.81
N ILE A 763 2.53 16.39 9.68
CA ILE A 763 3.98 16.24 9.50
C ILE A 763 4.60 15.55 10.72
N LEU A 764 4.28 15.96 11.95
CA LEU A 764 4.81 15.30 13.15
C LEU A 764 4.43 13.81 13.23
N GLY A 765 3.17 13.49 12.95
CA GLY A 765 2.69 12.11 12.94
C GLY A 765 3.35 11.27 11.83
N SER A 766 3.48 11.82 10.63
CA SER A 766 4.10 11.14 9.49
C SER A 766 5.60 10.95 9.69
N THR A 767 6.32 11.95 10.24
CA THR A 767 7.72 11.86 10.66
C THR A 767 7.90 10.76 11.72
N LEU A 768 7.06 10.71 12.75
CA LEU A 768 7.19 9.71 13.80
C LEU A 768 6.94 8.29 13.25
N LEU A 769 5.89 8.11 12.45
CA LEU A 769 5.56 6.81 11.86
C LEU A 769 6.63 6.33 10.86
N SER A 770 7.07 7.21 9.97
CA SER A 770 8.12 6.91 8.98
C SER A 770 9.48 6.72 9.66
N GLY A 771 9.84 7.54 10.65
CA GLY A 771 11.06 7.44 11.42
C GLY A 771 11.18 6.12 12.16
N LEU A 772 10.11 5.65 12.83
CA LEU A 772 10.11 4.34 13.48
C LEU A 772 10.30 3.20 12.48
N ARG A 773 9.59 3.24 11.35
CA ARG A 773 9.66 2.22 10.29
C ARG A 773 11.04 2.18 9.63
N MET A 774 11.59 3.34 9.24
CA MET A 774 12.92 3.43 8.63
C MET A 774 14.03 3.01 9.60
N THR A 775 13.94 3.41 10.87
CA THR A 775 14.86 2.94 11.91
C THR A 775 14.83 1.41 12.01
N ALA A 776 13.64 0.81 12.01
CA ALA A 776 13.51 -0.65 12.05
C ALA A 776 14.13 -1.33 10.81
N TYR A 777 13.93 -0.78 9.60
CA TYR A 777 14.55 -1.29 8.39
C TYR A 777 16.08 -1.23 8.44
N VAL A 778 16.65 -0.09 8.84
CA VAL A 778 18.10 0.08 8.98
C VAL A 778 18.67 -0.98 9.93
N VAL A 779 18.01 -1.21 11.07
CA VAL A 779 18.43 -2.20 12.07
C VAL A 779 18.35 -3.62 11.51
N ILE A 780 17.25 -3.98 10.86
CA ILE A 780 17.08 -5.31 10.25
C ILE A 780 18.16 -5.55 9.21
N ILE A 781 18.34 -4.62 8.26
CA ILE A 781 19.28 -4.76 7.14
C ILE A 781 20.72 -4.88 7.67
N ALA A 782 21.15 -3.93 8.49
CA ALA A 782 22.51 -3.90 9.02
C ALA A 782 22.84 -5.16 9.85
N SER A 783 21.91 -5.55 10.73
CA SER A 783 22.11 -6.71 11.60
C SER A 783 22.04 -8.03 10.84
N PHE A 784 21.14 -8.16 9.85
CA PHE A 784 21.04 -9.35 9.01
C PHE A 784 22.33 -9.55 8.19
N ILE A 785 22.82 -8.49 7.53
CA ILE A 785 24.06 -8.54 6.77
C ILE A 785 25.24 -8.92 7.68
N ALA A 786 25.35 -8.33 8.87
CA ALA A 786 26.41 -8.67 9.82
C ALA A 786 26.33 -10.12 10.32
N ALA A 787 25.12 -10.61 10.62
CA ALA A 787 24.89 -11.94 11.16
C ALA A 787 25.06 -13.05 10.11
N LYS A 788 24.49 -12.88 8.90
CA LYS A 788 24.30 -13.96 7.92
C LYS A 788 25.12 -13.82 6.65
N ILE A 789 25.48 -12.61 6.24
CA ILE A 789 26.23 -12.39 4.99
C ILE A 789 27.70 -12.17 5.34
N LYS A 790 28.50 -13.24 5.33
CA LYS A 790 29.95 -13.16 5.63
C LYS A 790 30.81 -12.77 4.43
N PRO A 791 30.59 -13.28 3.19
CA PRO A 791 31.45 -12.96 2.06
C PRO A 791 31.38 -11.47 1.68
N THR A 792 32.54 -10.82 1.55
CA THR A 792 32.64 -9.39 1.22
C THR A 792 32.04 -9.09 -0.16
N TRP A 793 32.28 -9.94 -1.15
CA TRP A 793 31.74 -9.76 -2.50
C TRP A 793 30.21 -9.68 -2.49
N LEU A 794 29.55 -10.54 -1.69
CA LEU A 794 28.09 -10.56 -1.60
C LEU A 794 27.55 -9.29 -0.91
N ARG A 795 28.28 -8.75 0.07
CA ARG A 795 27.94 -7.44 0.68
C ARG A 795 28.05 -6.31 -0.33
N VAL A 796 29.09 -6.31 -1.15
CA VAL A 796 29.28 -5.32 -2.22
C VAL A 796 28.19 -5.45 -3.28
N SER A 797 27.86 -6.68 -3.70
CA SER A 797 26.75 -6.91 -4.63
C SER A 797 25.41 -6.43 -4.07
N LEU A 798 25.09 -6.72 -2.80
CA LEU A 798 23.88 -6.23 -2.15
C LEU A 798 23.86 -4.70 -2.02
N PHE A 799 25.02 -4.08 -1.80
CA PHE A 799 25.14 -2.62 -1.80
C PHE A 799 24.85 -2.03 -3.19
N LEU A 800 25.41 -2.60 -4.25
CA LEU A 800 25.15 -2.16 -5.63
C LEU A 800 23.69 -2.38 -6.03
N VAL A 801 23.11 -3.53 -5.71
CA VAL A 801 21.68 -3.82 -5.94
C VAL A 801 20.80 -2.87 -5.12
N GLY A 802 21.19 -2.57 -3.88
CA GLY A 802 20.52 -1.59 -3.02
C GLY A 802 20.52 -0.18 -3.61
N ALA A 803 21.66 0.26 -4.14
CA ALA A 803 21.77 1.55 -4.83
C ALA A 803 20.93 1.57 -6.11
N LEU A 804 20.92 0.46 -6.85
CA LEU A 804 20.16 0.30 -8.08
C LEU A 804 18.64 0.32 -7.82
N ALA A 805 18.18 -0.30 -6.73
CA ALA A 805 16.75 -0.37 -6.36
C ALA A 805 16.13 0.99 -5.96
N VAL A 806 16.96 2.01 -5.74
CA VAL A 806 16.49 3.37 -5.41
C VAL A 806 16.82 4.38 -6.52
N VAL A 807 17.30 3.91 -7.67
CA VAL A 807 17.34 4.73 -8.90
C VAL A 807 15.90 5.03 -9.30
N GLY A 808 15.58 6.30 -9.55
CA GLY A 808 14.22 6.68 -9.91
C GLY A 808 13.86 6.15 -11.30
N GLU A 809 12.58 5.97 -11.62
CA GLU A 809 12.17 5.42 -12.92
C GLU A 809 12.27 6.45 -14.05
N SER A 810 12.53 7.71 -13.69
CA SER A 810 12.57 8.88 -14.56
C SER A 810 13.78 8.97 -15.48
N TRP A 811 14.65 7.96 -15.58
CA TRP A 811 15.89 8.10 -16.36
C TRP A 811 15.67 8.08 -17.89
N GLY A 812 16.00 9.13 -18.62
CA GLY A 812 15.72 9.19 -20.08
C GLY A 812 16.79 8.56 -20.96
N SER A 813 18.01 8.40 -20.45
CA SER A 813 19.18 7.94 -21.21
C SER A 813 20.13 7.11 -20.33
N PRO A 814 21.06 6.31 -20.92
CA PRO A 814 22.09 5.61 -20.15
C PRO A 814 22.96 6.54 -19.31
N ALA A 815 23.22 7.77 -19.79
CA ALA A 815 23.94 8.79 -19.04
C ALA A 815 23.13 9.27 -17.83
N ASP A 816 21.82 9.49 -17.98
CA ASP A 816 20.97 9.86 -16.85
C ASP A 816 20.87 8.74 -15.82
N PHE A 817 20.73 7.50 -16.27
CA PHE A 817 20.76 6.33 -15.40
C PHE A 817 22.08 6.25 -14.61
N ALA A 818 23.23 6.41 -15.27
CA ALA A 818 24.54 6.38 -14.62
C ALA A 818 24.70 7.51 -13.58
N LYS A 819 24.21 8.72 -13.90
CA LYS A 819 24.20 9.88 -13.02
C LYS A 819 23.32 9.63 -11.78
N GLN A 820 22.08 9.17 -11.97
CA GLN A 820 21.18 8.85 -10.87
C GLN A 820 21.75 7.71 -10.01
N PHE A 821 22.25 6.65 -10.64
CA PHE A 821 22.89 5.53 -9.95
C PHE A 821 24.10 5.98 -9.12
N LEU A 822 24.97 6.83 -9.66
CA LEU A 822 26.11 7.38 -8.93
C LEU A 822 25.65 8.20 -7.71
N ALA A 823 24.64 9.07 -7.88
CA ALA A 823 24.08 9.85 -6.77
C ALA A 823 23.52 8.93 -5.67
N ARG A 824 22.78 7.88 -6.04
CA ARG A 824 22.25 6.89 -5.10
C ARG A 824 23.35 6.05 -4.45
N LEU A 825 24.41 5.72 -5.18
CA LEU A 825 25.57 5.00 -4.66
C LEU A 825 26.31 5.85 -3.60
N ILE A 826 26.47 7.15 -3.83
CA ILE A 826 27.05 8.08 -2.86
C ILE A 826 26.15 8.19 -1.62
N LEU A 827 24.85 8.43 -1.79
CA LEU A 827 23.90 8.54 -0.66
C LEU A 827 23.85 7.25 0.17
N LEU A 828 23.71 6.10 -0.48
CA LEU A 828 23.72 4.81 0.20
C LEU A 828 25.07 4.52 0.85
N GLY A 829 26.17 4.93 0.21
CA GLY A 829 27.53 4.84 0.75
C GLY A 829 27.67 5.60 2.06
N VAL A 830 27.18 6.84 2.10
CA VAL A 830 27.17 7.67 3.32
C VAL A 830 26.25 7.09 4.38
N LEU A 831 25.09 6.54 4.02
CA LEU A 831 24.22 5.83 4.96
C LEU A 831 24.89 4.59 5.54
N VAL A 832 25.52 3.75 4.72
CA VAL A 832 26.24 2.54 5.17
C VAL A 832 27.45 2.91 6.03
N PHE A 833 28.21 3.94 5.64
CA PHE A 833 29.29 4.50 6.45
C PHE A 833 28.76 4.98 7.81
N GLY A 834 27.67 5.75 7.80
CA GLY A 834 26.98 6.25 8.97
C GLY A 834 26.56 5.12 9.89
N VAL A 835 25.87 4.10 9.38
CA VAL A 835 25.42 2.95 10.17
C VAL A 835 26.59 2.15 10.74
N ARG A 836 27.64 1.90 9.94
CA ARG A 836 28.77 1.03 10.33
C ARG A 836 29.73 1.69 11.31
N LEU A 837 30.07 2.96 11.11
CA LEU A 837 31.18 3.62 11.81
C LEU A 837 30.73 4.72 12.77
N VAL A 838 29.59 5.35 12.51
CA VAL A 838 29.11 6.53 13.23
C VAL A 838 27.99 6.17 14.21
N MET A 839 26.98 5.42 13.76
CA MET A 839 25.82 5.10 14.59
C MET A 839 26.17 4.05 15.65
N ARG A 840 27.00 3.03 15.36
CA ARG A 840 27.36 1.96 16.32
C ARG A 840 26.13 1.40 17.08
N PHE A 841 25.04 1.17 16.37
CA PHE A 841 23.72 0.79 16.93
C PHE A 841 23.06 1.82 17.85
N ASN A 842 23.41 3.10 17.80
CA ASN A 842 22.67 4.16 18.46
C ASN A 842 21.30 4.38 17.78
N LEU A 843 20.30 3.62 18.22
CA LEU A 843 18.94 3.63 17.70
C LEU A 843 18.30 5.03 17.79
N LEU A 844 18.52 5.73 18.90
CA LEU A 844 18.04 7.09 19.09
C LEU A 844 18.67 8.03 18.05
N GLY A 845 19.99 7.96 17.85
CA GLY A 845 20.68 8.75 16.82
C GLY A 845 20.17 8.46 15.41
N CYS A 846 19.92 7.20 15.06
CA CYS A 846 19.34 6.82 13.77
C CYS A 846 17.96 7.44 13.55
N PHE A 847 17.09 7.34 14.55
CA PHE A 847 15.78 7.97 14.53
C PHE A 847 15.86 9.49 14.44
N LEU A 848 16.76 10.12 15.20
CA LEU A 848 16.96 11.57 15.18
C LEU A 848 17.45 12.07 13.83
N VAL A 849 18.27 11.30 13.10
CA VAL A 849 18.68 11.68 11.74
C VAL A 849 17.47 11.75 10.82
N ILE A 850 16.66 10.69 10.79
CA ILE A 850 15.47 10.59 9.91
C ILE A 850 14.40 11.62 10.30
N ALA A 851 14.14 11.75 11.60
CA ALA A 851 13.18 12.73 12.10
C ALA A 851 13.68 14.16 11.87
N GLY A 852 14.95 14.43 12.16
CA GLY A 852 15.55 15.75 11.98
C GLY A 852 15.53 16.22 10.53
N THR A 853 15.86 15.36 9.55
CA THR A 853 15.77 15.75 8.14
C THR A 853 14.34 16.06 7.71
N SER A 854 13.38 15.20 8.06
CA SER A 854 11.96 15.39 7.72
C SER A 854 11.36 16.64 8.37
N LEU A 855 11.64 16.90 9.65
CA LEU A 855 11.12 18.05 10.38
C LEU A 855 11.74 19.38 9.92
N VAL A 856 13.04 19.39 9.58
CA VAL A 856 13.70 20.59 9.02
C VAL A 856 13.08 20.94 7.68
N SER A 857 12.88 19.96 6.80
CA SER A 857 12.24 20.18 5.49
C SER A 857 10.80 20.69 5.66
N GLY A 858 9.98 20.04 6.48
CA GLY A 858 8.60 20.49 6.73
C GLY A 858 8.51 21.86 7.40
N THR A 859 9.46 22.20 8.29
CA THR A 859 9.56 23.54 8.87
C THR A 859 9.88 24.59 7.80
N ALA A 860 10.89 24.33 6.97
CA ALA A 860 11.29 25.25 5.91
C ALA A 860 10.16 25.49 4.89
N GLU A 861 9.45 24.43 4.51
CA GLU A 861 8.33 24.46 3.58
C GLU A 861 7.16 25.32 4.10
N LEU A 862 6.74 25.11 5.36
CA LEU A 862 5.63 25.86 5.95
C LEU A 862 5.99 27.32 6.29
N LEU A 863 7.23 27.59 6.71
CA LEU A 863 7.69 28.95 7.01
C LEU A 863 7.90 29.78 5.74
N ALA A 864 8.11 29.15 4.58
CA ALA A 864 8.27 29.83 3.30
C ALA A 864 6.94 30.35 2.71
N GLN A 865 5.80 30.00 3.31
CA GLN A 865 4.47 30.41 2.86
C GLN A 865 4.05 31.77 3.45
N PRO A 866 3.33 32.62 2.68
CA PRO A 866 2.90 33.93 3.17
C PRO A 866 1.72 33.85 4.16
N ASP A 867 0.81 32.86 4.02
CA ASP A 867 -0.34 32.69 4.92
C ASP A 867 0.12 32.38 6.37
N ALA A 868 -0.46 33.11 7.34
CA ALA A 868 -0.11 33.02 8.76
C ALA A 868 -0.50 31.66 9.41
N PHE A 869 -1.45 30.92 8.85
CA PHE A 869 -1.77 29.55 9.27
C PHE A 869 -0.58 28.62 9.06
N TYR A 870 0.04 28.64 7.87
CA TYR A 870 1.20 27.78 7.58
C TYR A 870 2.41 28.19 8.41
N ARG A 871 2.70 29.50 8.55
CA ARG A 871 3.81 29.96 9.39
C ARG A 871 3.66 29.54 10.85
N ARG A 872 2.45 29.65 11.44
CA ARG A 872 2.17 29.16 12.81
C ARG A 872 2.41 27.66 12.95
N ASN A 873 1.98 26.86 11.97
CA ASN A 873 2.29 25.43 11.95
C ASN A 873 3.81 25.18 11.82
N GLY A 874 4.51 25.94 10.97
CA GLY A 874 5.97 25.88 10.85
C GLY A 874 6.68 26.18 12.17
N TYR A 875 6.26 27.19 12.93
CA TYR A 875 6.80 27.46 14.27
C TYR A 875 6.51 26.34 15.28
N ALA A 876 5.33 25.70 15.19
CA ALA A 876 5.00 24.55 16.04
C ALA A 876 5.92 23.35 15.75
N ILE A 877 6.19 23.05 14.47
CA ILE A 877 7.15 22.00 14.08
C ILE A 877 8.56 22.36 14.56
N LEU A 878 8.98 23.63 14.39
CA LEU A 878 10.28 24.10 14.86
C LEU A 878 10.44 23.93 16.38
N LEU A 879 9.41 24.24 17.17
CA LEU A 879 9.41 24.01 18.61
C LEU A 879 9.60 22.53 18.94
N VAL A 880 8.87 21.64 18.27
CA VAL A 880 9.01 20.19 18.48
C VAL A 880 10.37 19.68 18.04
N LEU A 881 10.93 20.20 16.95
CA LEU A 881 12.29 19.90 16.51
C LEU A 881 13.33 20.26 17.60
N VAL A 882 13.20 21.45 18.19
CA VAL A 882 14.07 21.89 19.30
C VAL A 882 13.90 20.97 20.51
N LEU A 883 12.66 20.64 20.89
CA LEU A 883 12.39 19.73 22.02
C LEU A 883 12.93 18.32 21.77
N LEU A 884 12.83 17.82 20.54
CA LEU A 884 13.32 16.50 20.14
C LEU A 884 14.83 16.39 20.32
N PHE A 885 15.59 17.44 19.98
CA PHE A 885 17.04 17.50 20.20
C PHE A 885 17.42 17.91 21.64
N ALA A 886 16.57 18.64 22.36
CA ALA A 886 16.77 18.94 23.78
C ALA A 886 16.68 17.69 24.66
N TRP A 887 15.88 16.69 24.27
CA TRP A 887 15.73 15.43 24.99
C TRP A 887 17.06 14.67 25.23
N PRO A 888 17.85 14.30 24.20
CA PRO A 888 19.14 13.65 24.43
C PRO A 888 20.13 14.58 25.14
N PHE A 889 20.05 15.89 24.94
CA PHE A 889 20.90 16.84 25.69
C PHE A 889 20.62 16.81 27.20
N ALA A 890 19.34 16.89 27.59
CA ALA A 890 18.93 16.81 28.99
C ALA A 890 19.30 15.45 29.60
N ALA A 891 19.05 14.35 28.88
CA ALA A 891 19.40 13.00 29.32
C ALA A 891 20.92 12.80 29.47
N TRP A 892 21.73 13.45 28.64
CA TRP A 892 23.19 13.47 28.78
C TRP A 892 23.62 14.19 30.06
N ARG A 893 23.09 15.39 30.33
CA ARG A 893 23.46 16.20 31.50
C ARG A 893 23.00 15.57 32.81
N LEU A 894 21.76 15.11 32.90
CA LEU A 894 21.18 14.52 34.13
C LEU A 894 21.90 13.22 34.53
N ASN A 895 22.22 12.36 33.56
CA ASN A 895 22.94 11.12 33.84
C ASN A 895 24.42 11.36 34.20
N ALA A 896 25.03 12.44 33.72
CA ALA A 896 26.39 12.81 34.12
C ALA A 896 26.44 13.28 35.59
N VAL A 897 25.42 14.02 36.04
CA VAL A 897 25.31 14.49 37.44
C VAL A 897 25.09 13.33 38.41
N ASN A 898 24.23 12.37 38.07
CA ASN A 898 23.97 11.21 38.93
C ASN A 898 25.21 10.31 39.12
N VAL A 899 26.05 10.16 38.09
CA VAL A 899 27.33 9.41 38.19
C VAL A 899 28.34 10.15 39.07
N GLY A 900 28.39 11.48 38.97
CA GLY A 900 29.24 12.33 39.83
C GLY A 900 28.83 12.28 41.30
N ALA A 901 27.52 12.27 41.60
CA ALA A 901 27.01 12.18 42.97
C ALA A 901 27.27 10.80 43.62
N THR A 902 27.15 9.70 42.86
CA THR A 902 27.50 8.35 43.37
C THR A 902 29.00 8.14 43.58
N ALA A 903 29.86 8.80 42.79
CA ALA A 903 31.31 8.72 42.96
C ALA A 903 31.80 9.59 44.14
N ALA A 904 31.13 10.71 44.42
CA ALA A 904 31.43 11.56 45.57
C ALA A 904 30.96 10.95 46.91
N GLY A 905 29.92 10.10 46.91
CA GLY A 905 29.40 9.43 48.12
C GLY A 905 30.22 8.23 48.63
N THR A 906 31.19 7.73 47.86
CA THR A 906 32.07 6.61 48.27
C THR A 906 33.49 7.05 48.63
N GLY A 907 33.72 8.36 48.75
CA GLY A 907 35.05 8.94 49.01
C GLY A 907 35.02 9.92 50.18
N ALA A 908 34.52 9.50 51.34
CA ALA A 908 34.79 10.19 52.61
C ALA A 908 34.49 9.28 53.81
N ASN A 909 35.54 8.61 54.31
CA ASN A 909 35.79 8.47 55.75
C ASN A 909 37.27 8.08 55.91
N PRO A 910 38.12 8.89 56.56
CA PRO A 910 39.44 8.45 57.01
C PRO A 910 39.34 7.38 58.11
#